data_AF-A0A7M5X7P6-F1
#
_entry.id   AF-A0A7M5X7P6-F1
#
_cell.length_a   1.000
_cell.length_b   1.000
_cell.length_c   1.000
_cell.angle_alpha   90.00
_cell.angle_beta   90.00
_cell.angle_gamma   90.00
#
_symmetry.space_group_name_H-M   'P 1'
#
loop_
_entity.id
_entity.type
_entity.pdbx_description
1 polymer ?
#
loop_
_entity_poly.entity_id
_entity_poly.type
_entity_poly.pdbx_seq_one_letter_code
_entity_poly.pdbx_strand_id
1 'polypeptide(L)'
;MNNIAGYIMILWMLAYIHQAEAMNIHQFYTDVHLPRINISWSAMGRNIEYRLEARKINGLPISSLNTVREINTNQDFIVFDAEFGAEYNCSLYIKNGTATNYMYKNFTVFDTEPAPRPIQDKEPGSTGVKLLVLHVKDALYYHIVAHKMNPLKANRSNLPDPDSIPSESLRGFTTNSITYITLNISQSDMNETDSVYVIGNGKINGGVLNAKLDGYYSYAFFQRTFVEGRSAPISHPWTPILGPQGGPKRATEDDEVVIISISVLIGVIAFIIILVFCCYLKYSRNYAPKPVKKKRTDPVQRLSIDPAIPVTECDFYDHVAQMKFHNFKGFYEEYTNMEVPFKPTEEFRNPDNNSKNRFLNVPCYDHSRVPIEPRNDKNTYIHANFVPGFDTDKDYILTQAPLPETIKDFWSMVFDHNVETIVMIGQEFEKGHNVCAPYFPSKEGHSVTALYGKITLEHEHRTADYIIRTLIFTPLGSHNGPRRIKHFQFLSWPAVRITPCCPIVFLQFMRAVNKSITKSKVVHPLVIHGTTGTGRAGIYACIDTQLRRIRKQSDVNVYEAVLDVRSTRWDGVKTLDEYIFIHDTALEWILKKKIRDIDVEYLPHYIENINKSAPDELFTTEYNFLAATVVSATQKMDVANQPCNKSKNRYDTVKPFDNNRVKLTKLINTE
;
A
#
# COMPACT_ATOMS: atom_id res chain seq x y z
N MET A 1 -13.30 47.17 -27.95
CA MET A 1 -12.02 46.81 -27.29
C MET A 1 -12.18 46.07 -25.95
N ASN A 2 -13.34 45.48 -25.61
CA ASN A 2 -13.56 44.78 -24.32
C ASN A 2 -13.82 43.27 -24.45
N ASN A 3 -13.24 42.57 -25.42
CA ASN A 3 -13.38 41.11 -25.54
C ASN A 3 -12.08 40.37 -25.88
N ILE A 4 -10.94 41.01 -25.67
CA ILE A 4 -9.62 40.41 -25.94
C ILE A 4 -9.13 39.64 -24.69
N ALA A 5 -9.50 40.07 -23.48
CA ALA A 5 -9.08 39.43 -22.23
C ALA A 5 -9.66 38.00 -22.06
N GLY A 6 -10.90 37.76 -22.49
CA GLY A 6 -11.53 36.42 -22.39
C GLY A 6 -10.92 35.39 -23.34
N TYR A 7 -10.53 35.80 -24.55
CA TYR A 7 -9.86 34.93 -25.52
C TYR A 7 -8.41 34.61 -25.13
N ILE A 8 -7.69 35.56 -24.53
CA ILE A 8 -6.34 35.33 -24.01
C ILE A 8 -6.36 34.35 -22.83
N MET A 9 -7.39 34.40 -21.97
CA MET A 9 -7.51 33.48 -20.83
C MET A 9 -7.82 32.04 -21.26
N ILE A 10 -8.63 31.87 -22.32
CA ILE A 10 -8.93 30.55 -22.89
C ILE A 10 -7.71 29.98 -23.62
N LEU A 11 -6.95 30.82 -24.34
CA LEU A 11 -5.69 30.40 -24.97
C LEU A 11 -4.60 30.07 -23.93
N TRP A 12 -4.56 30.77 -22.80
CA TRP A 12 -3.69 30.43 -21.66
C TRP A 12 -4.10 29.12 -20.97
N MET A 13 -5.41 28.87 -20.79
CA MET A 13 -5.89 27.61 -20.23
C MET A 13 -5.64 26.43 -21.18
N LEU A 14 -5.81 26.61 -22.50
CA LEU A 14 -5.51 25.56 -23.48
C LEU A 14 -4.01 25.30 -23.60
N ALA A 15 -3.16 26.34 -23.51
CA ALA A 15 -1.71 26.18 -23.44
C ALA A 15 -1.26 25.49 -22.14
N TYR A 16 -1.90 25.80 -20.99
CA TYR A 16 -1.62 25.16 -19.71
C TYR A 16 -2.08 23.70 -19.67
N ILE A 17 -3.20 23.37 -20.31
CA ILE A 17 -3.66 21.99 -20.48
C ILE A 17 -2.72 21.21 -21.41
N HIS A 18 -2.24 21.83 -22.50
CA HIS A 18 -1.24 21.20 -23.37
C HIS A 18 0.13 21.02 -22.70
N GLN A 19 0.51 21.91 -21.78
CA GLN A 19 1.76 21.85 -21.02
C GLN A 19 1.67 20.90 -19.81
N ALA A 20 0.48 20.73 -19.22
CA ALA A 20 0.20 19.76 -18.18
C ALA A 20 0.10 18.31 -18.73
N GLU A 21 -0.34 18.13 -19.97
CA GLU A 21 -0.27 16.83 -20.66
C GLU A 21 1.16 16.47 -21.13
N ALA A 22 2.05 17.46 -21.29
CA ALA A 22 3.45 17.24 -21.62
C ALA A 22 4.36 16.99 -20.40
N MET A 23 3.91 17.26 -19.17
CA MET A 23 4.70 17.06 -17.93
C MET A 23 4.36 15.78 -17.13
N ASN A 24 3.55 14.87 -17.67
CA ASN A 24 3.20 13.60 -17.01
C ASN A 24 3.73 12.36 -17.75
N ILE A 25 4.98 12.40 -18.19
CA ILE A 25 5.76 11.20 -18.51
C ILE A 25 7.11 11.29 -17.78
N HIS A 26 7.06 11.25 -16.45
CA HIS A 26 8.13 10.70 -15.61
C HIS A 26 7.64 10.58 -14.16
N GLN A 27 6.91 9.50 -13.86
CA GLN A 27 7.01 8.75 -12.60
C GLN A 27 6.03 7.57 -12.64
N PHE A 28 6.49 6.49 -13.30
CA PHE A 28 5.93 5.17 -13.12
C PHE A 28 6.32 4.65 -11.73
N TYR A 29 5.32 4.22 -10.97
CA TYR A 29 5.31 3.10 -10.02
C TYR A 29 6.61 2.75 -9.28
N THR A 30 6.61 2.95 -7.96
CA THR A 30 7.41 2.14 -7.03
C THR A 30 6.50 1.30 -6.14
N ASP A 31 5.86 0.28 -6.74
CA ASP A 31 5.86 -1.05 -6.13
C ASP A 31 7.19 -1.68 -6.59
N VAL A 32 8.25 -1.53 -5.81
CA VAL A 32 9.52 -2.23 -6.15
C VAL A 32 9.38 -3.68 -5.74
N HIS A 33 8.65 -4.45 -6.55
CA HIS A 33 8.94 -5.87 -6.65
C HIS A 33 10.37 -5.99 -7.18
N LEU A 34 11.26 -6.57 -6.37
CA LEU A 34 12.62 -6.87 -6.80
C LEU A 34 12.54 -7.75 -8.07
N PRO A 35 13.21 -7.38 -9.17
CA PRO A 35 13.26 -8.20 -10.38
C PRO A 35 13.81 -9.60 -10.07
N ARG A 36 13.43 -10.61 -10.86
CA ARG A 36 13.80 -12.01 -10.59
C ARG A 36 14.70 -12.55 -11.69
N ILE A 37 15.89 -13.01 -11.30
CA ILE A 37 16.79 -13.72 -12.19
C ILE A 37 16.42 -15.20 -12.17
N ASN A 38 16.12 -15.76 -13.35
CA ASN A 38 15.87 -17.18 -13.54
C ASN A 38 17.07 -17.80 -14.28
N ILE A 39 17.72 -18.75 -13.63
CA ILE A 39 18.86 -19.48 -14.19
C ILE A 39 18.42 -20.94 -14.31
N SER A 40 18.39 -21.44 -15.54
CA SER A 40 18.11 -22.85 -15.82
C SER A 40 19.32 -23.54 -16.44
N TRP A 41 19.51 -24.81 -16.15
CA TRP A 41 20.51 -25.68 -16.74
C TRP A 41 19.89 -27.05 -17.05
N SER A 42 20.63 -27.91 -17.74
CA SER A 42 20.20 -29.28 -18.04
C SER A 42 21.37 -30.20 -17.80
N ALA A 43 21.20 -31.18 -16.91
CA ALA A 43 22.16 -32.26 -16.75
C ALA A 43 21.54 -33.58 -17.20
N MET A 44 22.32 -34.35 -17.96
CA MET A 44 21.94 -35.68 -18.40
C MET A 44 22.11 -36.68 -17.25
N GLY A 45 21.15 -36.80 -16.33
CA GLY A 45 21.08 -37.92 -15.37
C GLY A 45 20.86 -37.58 -13.88
N ARG A 46 20.44 -38.60 -13.11
CA ARG A 46 19.70 -38.55 -11.83
C ARG A 46 20.46 -37.97 -10.61
N ASN A 47 19.71 -37.27 -9.74
CA ASN A 47 20.01 -36.84 -8.36
C ASN A 47 21.36 -36.13 -8.13
N ILE A 48 21.55 -35.01 -8.83
CA ILE A 48 22.73 -34.15 -8.67
C ILE A 48 22.32 -32.91 -7.85
N GLU A 49 23.07 -32.60 -6.79
CA GLU A 49 22.87 -31.41 -5.96
C GLU A 49 23.75 -30.27 -6.50
N TYR A 50 23.12 -29.14 -6.83
CA TYR A 50 23.80 -27.96 -7.37
C TYR A 50 23.95 -26.90 -6.30
N ARG A 51 25.10 -26.23 -6.25
CA ARG A 51 25.34 -25.04 -5.43
C ARG A 51 25.59 -23.85 -6.33
N LEU A 52 24.77 -22.81 -6.22
CA LEU A 52 24.97 -21.53 -6.91
C LEU A 52 25.49 -20.48 -5.93
N GLU A 53 26.59 -19.82 -6.25
CA GLU A 53 27.07 -18.60 -5.59
C GLU A 53 26.88 -17.40 -6.51
N ALA A 54 26.08 -16.41 -6.09
CA ALA A 54 25.90 -15.15 -6.83
C ALA A 54 26.51 -13.97 -6.08
N ARG A 55 27.45 -13.25 -6.70
CA ARG A 55 28.10 -12.05 -6.15
C ARG A 55 27.76 -10.83 -6.98
N LYS A 56 27.20 -9.79 -6.34
CA LYS A 56 26.94 -8.51 -6.99
C LYS A 56 28.26 -7.82 -7.36
N ILE A 57 28.40 -7.39 -8.61
CA ILE A 57 29.59 -6.69 -9.14
C ILE A 57 29.32 -5.17 -9.22
N ASN A 58 28.11 -4.74 -9.62
CA ASN A 58 27.72 -3.33 -9.80
C ASN A 58 26.25 -3.04 -9.41
N GLY A 59 25.95 -1.87 -8.82
CA GLY A 59 24.60 -1.36 -8.46
C GLY A 59 24.60 -0.40 -7.25
N LEU A 60 23.50 0.34 -7.00
CA LEU A 60 23.40 1.32 -5.88
C LEU A 60 23.59 0.62 -4.51
N PRO A 61 24.29 1.22 -3.54
CA PRO A 61 24.50 0.60 -2.23
C PRO A 61 23.26 0.80 -1.34
N ILE A 62 22.37 -0.18 -1.30
CA ILE A 62 21.36 -0.33 -0.24
C ILE A 62 21.92 -1.31 0.81
N SER A 63 22.00 -0.86 2.07
CA SER A 63 22.81 -1.42 3.15
C SER A 63 22.34 -2.77 3.76
N SER A 64 21.86 -3.71 2.95
CA SER A 64 21.55 -5.08 3.44
C SER A 64 21.68 -6.20 2.40
N LEU A 65 22.20 -5.94 1.19
CA LEU A 65 22.29 -6.94 0.10
C LEU A 65 23.73 -7.26 -0.35
N ASN A 66 24.72 -7.09 0.54
CA ASN A 66 26.00 -7.77 0.37
C ASN A 66 25.88 -9.19 0.90
N THR A 67 25.26 -10.07 0.12
CA THR A 67 25.13 -11.48 0.51
C THR A 67 25.33 -12.35 -0.71
N VAL A 68 26.46 -13.08 -0.70
CA VAL A 68 26.61 -14.33 -1.45
C VAL A 68 25.38 -15.16 -1.12
N ARG A 69 24.43 -15.29 -2.07
CA ARG A 69 23.35 -16.27 -1.92
C ARG A 69 23.92 -17.62 -2.30
N GLU A 70 23.97 -18.52 -1.34
CA GLU A 70 24.28 -19.93 -1.56
C GLU A 70 22.96 -20.69 -1.62
N ILE A 71 22.63 -21.21 -2.80
CA ILE A 71 21.37 -21.93 -3.01
C ILE A 71 21.72 -23.35 -3.43
N ASN A 72 21.34 -24.31 -2.57
CA ASN A 72 21.44 -25.74 -2.84
C ASN A 72 20.10 -26.24 -3.38
N THR A 73 20.11 -26.87 -4.56
CA THR A 73 18.89 -27.40 -5.18
C THR A 73 19.18 -28.65 -5.99
N ASN A 74 18.17 -29.51 -6.11
CA ASN A 74 18.14 -30.65 -7.03
C ASN A 74 17.25 -30.35 -8.26
N GLN A 75 16.80 -29.09 -8.40
CA GLN A 75 16.02 -28.62 -9.53
C GLN A 75 16.95 -28.09 -10.61
N ASP A 76 16.54 -28.27 -11.86
CA ASP A 76 17.26 -27.80 -13.06
C ASP A 76 17.14 -26.28 -13.28
N PHE A 77 16.58 -25.55 -12.32
CA PHE A 77 16.48 -24.09 -12.33
C PHE A 77 16.52 -23.49 -10.93
N ILE A 78 16.98 -22.23 -10.84
CA ILE A 78 16.92 -21.38 -9.66
C ILE A 78 16.33 -20.04 -10.04
N VAL A 79 15.41 -19.54 -9.20
CA VAL A 79 14.90 -18.18 -9.27
C VAL A 79 15.28 -17.44 -7.99
N PHE A 80 15.93 -16.29 -8.12
CA PHE A 80 16.20 -15.42 -6.98
C PHE A 80 15.92 -13.95 -7.29
N ASP A 81 15.50 -13.22 -6.27
CA ASP A 81 15.24 -11.78 -6.36
C ASP A 81 16.58 -11.02 -6.48
N ALA A 82 16.69 -10.21 -7.51
CA ALA A 82 17.82 -9.38 -7.91
C ALA A 82 17.47 -7.90 -7.79
N GLU A 83 18.49 -7.06 -7.71
CA GLU A 83 18.32 -5.61 -7.72
C GLU A 83 18.24 -5.10 -9.16
N PHE A 84 17.32 -4.16 -9.40
CA PHE A 84 17.07 -3.61 -10.73
C PHE A 84 18.32 -2.94 -11.31
N GLY A 85 18.76 -3.41 -12.49
CA GLY A 85 19.96 -2.91 -13.17
C GLY A 85 21.29 -3.34 -12.53
N ALA A 86 21.28 -4.29 -11.58
CA ALA A 86 22.50 -4.83 -10.99
C ALA A 86 23.09 -6.00 -11.81
N GLU A 87 24.41 -6.11 -11.74
CA GLU A 87 25.19 -7.16 -12.39
C GLU A 87 25.65 -8.19 -11.34
N TYR A 88 25.47 -9.48 -11.62
CA TYR A 88 25.87 -10.57 -10.74
C TYR A 88 26.87 -11.51 -11.43
N ASN A 89 28.00 -11.77 -10.76
CA ASN A 89 28.87 -12.88 -11.11
C ASN A 89 28.32 -14.15 -10.46
N CYS A 90 27.97 -15.14 -11.27
CA CYS A 90 27.39 -16.39 -10.81
C CYS A 90 28.37 -17.55 -11.04
N SER A 91 28.62 -18.31 -9.98
CA SER A 91 29.43 -19.53 -10.01
C SER A 91 28.56 -20.72 -9.63
N LEU A 92 28.36 -21.64 -10.57
CA LEU A 92 27.59 -22.86 -10.37
C LEU A 92 28.52 -24.05 -10.14
N TYR A 93 28.30 -24.77 -9.06
CA TYR A 93 29.06 -25.94 -8.66
C TYR A 93 28.17 -27.19 -8.66
N ILE A 94 28.76 -28.33 -9.05
CA ILE A 94 28.12 -29.64 -8.96
C ILE A 94 28.73 -30.39 -7.79
N LYS A 95 27.87 -30.93 -6.92
CA LYS A 95 28.26 -31.74 -5.77
C LYS A 95 27.91 -33.20 -6.05
N ASN A 96 28.92 -34.06 -6.12
CA ASN A 96 28.76 -35.43 -6.59
C ASN A 96 29.15 -36.44 -5.50
N GLY A 97 28.23 -36.73 -4.56
CA GLY A 97 28.25 -37.88 -3.63
C GLY A 97 29.42 -38.04 -2.65
N THR A 98 30.59 -37.50 -2.94
CA THR A 98 31.80 -37.40 -2.14
C THR A 98 32.16 -35.91 -2.06
N ALA A 99 32.73 -35.46 -0.93
CA ALA A 99 32.74 -34.06 -0.49
C ALA A 99 33.48 -33.01 -1.37
N THR A 100 33.77 -33.31 -2.64
CA THR A 100 34.44 -32.44 -3.60
C THR A 100 33.43 -31.77 -4.55
N ASN A 101 33.35 -30.43 -4.46
CA ASN A 101 32.59 -29.58 -5.39
C ASN A 101 33.43 -29.31 -6.64
N TYR A 102 32.90 -29.58 -7.83
CA TYR A 102 33.52 -29.16 -9.08
C TYR A 102 32.82 -27.89 -9.59
N MET A 103 33.59 -26.84 -9.90
CA MET A 103 33.04 -25.65 -10.56
C MET A 103 32.59 -26.05 -11.96
N TYR A 104 31.29 -25.99 -12.19
CA TYR A 104 30.69 -26.41 -13.44
C TYR A 104 30.65 -25.27 -14.45
N LYS A 105 30.31 -24.05 -14.01
CA LYS A 105 30.24 -22.89 -14.91
C LYS A 105 30.31 -21.57 -14.14
N ASN A 106 31.11 -20.64 -14.65
CA ASN A 106 31.06 -19.23 -14.27
C ASN A 106 30.40 -18.43 -15.39
N PHE A 107 29.51 -17.52 -15.02
CA PHE A 107 28.81 -16.67 -15.97
C PHE A 107 28.28 -15.42 -15.27
N THR A 108 28.22 -14.32 -16.01
CA THR A 108 27.65 -13.07 -15.53
C THR A 108 26.18 -13.00 -15.93
N VAL A 109 25.32 -12.61 -15.00
CA VAL A 109 23.91 -12.36 -15.27
C VAL A 109 23.61 -10.90 -14.97
N PHE A 110 23.07 -10.21 -15.97
CA PHE A 110 22.57 -8.85 -15.84
C PHE A 110 21.05 -8.91 -15.74
N ASP A 111 20.47 -8.17 -14.79
CA ASP A 111 19.05 -7.85 -14.89
C ASP A 111 18.86 -6.73 -15.92
N THR A 112 18.89 -7.12 -17.19
CA THR A 112 18.36 -6.35 -18.31
C THR A 112 17.71 -7.32 -19.29
N GLU A 113 16.40 -7.52 -19.23
CA GLU A 113 15.68 -7.61 -20.51
C GLU A 113 15.92 -6.25 -21.19
N PRO A 114 16.63 -6.15 -22.33
CA PRO A 114 16.73 -4.87 -23.00
C PRO A 114 15.31 -4.48 -23.43
N ALA A 115 14.79 -3.39 -22.87
CA ALA A 115 13.52 -2.83 -23.32
C ALA A 115 13.57 -2.66 -24.85
N PRO A 116 12.55 -3.13 -25.60
CA PRO A 116 12.50 -2.93 -27.05
C PRO A 116 12.60 -1.43 -27.34
N ARG A 117 13.55 -1.02 -28.19
CA ARG A 117 13.73 0.41 -28.51
C ARG A 117 12.99 0.75 -29.81
N PRO A 118 12.18 1.83 -29.82
CA PRO A 118 11.66 2.43 -31.06
C PRO A 118 12.80 2.74 -32.03
N ILE A 119 12.63 2.44 -33.32
CA ILE A 119 13.55 2.94 -34.35
C ILE A 119 13.16 4.38 -34.70
N GLN A 120 13.98 5.36 -34.31
CA GLN A 120 14.01 6.69 -34.93
C GLN A 120 15.20 6.76 -35.89
N ASP A 121 15.18 6.00 -36.98
CA ASP A 121 16.17 6.17 -38.06
C ASP A 121 15.65 7.22 -39.05
N LYS A 122 16.58 8.06 -39.53
CA LYS A 122 16.37 9.27 -40.36
C LYS A 122 15.82 9.01 -41.77
N GLU A 123 15.28 7.84 -42.07
CA GLU A 123 14.61 7.57 -43.35
C GLU A 123 13.08 7.75 -43.22
N PRO A 124 12.45 8.60 -44.04
CA PRO A 124 11.02 8.84 -43.97
C PRO A 124 10.27 7.61 -44.48
N GLY A 125 9.85 6.73 -43.56
CA GLY A 125 8.93 5.63 -43.88
C GLY A 125 8.98 4.40 -42.97
N SER A 126 10.09 4.14 -42.27
CA SER A 126 10.27 2.92 -41.46
C SER A 126 9.83 3.10 -40.00
N THR A 127 8.56 2.81 -39.70
CA THR A 127 8.11 2.62 -38.31
C THR A 127 8.28 1.15 -37.95
N GLY A 128 9.08 0.81 -36.95
CA GLY A 128 9.28 -0.58 -36.53
C GLY A 128 9.99 -0.66 -35.17
N VAL A 129 9.94 -1.83 -34.53
CA VAL A 129 10.53 -2.07 -33.20
C VAL A 129 11.66 -3.08 -33.35
N LYS A 130 12.87 -2.73 -32.85
CA LYS A 130 13.99 -3.68 -32.73
C LYS A 130 13.74 -4.60 -31.54
N LEU A 131 13.68 -5.90 -31.80
CA LEU A 131 13.53 -6.96 -30.80
C LEU A 131 14.74 -7.88 -30.85
N LEU A 132 15.25 -8.25 -29.66
CA LEU A 132 16.24 -9.30 -29.54
C LEU A 132 15.52 -10.65 -29.58
N VAL A 133 15.93 -11.54 -30.48
CA VAL A 133 15.39 -12.89 -30.61
C VAL A 133 16.31 -13.86 -29.89
N LEU A 134 15.76 -14.59 -28.93
CA LEU A 134 16.51 -15.55 -28.13
C LEU A 134 16.82 -16.78 -28.96
N HIS A 135 18.09 -16.99 -29.26
CA HIS A 135 18.52 -18.14 -30.05
C HIS A 135 18.39 -19.44 -29.24
N VAL A 136 17.75 -20.45 -29.83
CA VAL A 136 17.57 -21.77 -29.22
C VAL A 136 18.27 -22.79 -30.11
N LYS A 137 19.08 -23.66 -29.49
CA LYS A 137 19.79 -24.72 -30.20
C LYS A 137 18.80 -25.68 -30.87
N ASP A 138 19.07 -26.07 -32.10
CA ASP A 138 18.26 -27.01 -32.91
C ASP A 138 16.84 -26.49 -33.26
N ALA A 139 16.65 -25.16 -33.25
CA ALA A 139 15.40 -24.51 -33.65
C ALA A 139 15.19 -24.56 -35.18
N LEU A 140 14.06 -25.09 -35.64
CA LEU A 140 13.68 -25.10 -37.06
C LEU A 140 13.30 -23.69 -37.57
N TYR A 141 12.49 -22.98 -36.80
CA TYR A 141 12.10 -21.59 -37.08
C TYR A 141 11.57 -20.90 -35.82
N TYR A 142 11.61 -19.57 -35.85
CA TYR A 142 11.15 -18.67 -34.81
C TYR A 142 9.88 -17.96 -35.27
N HIS A 143 8.92 -17.81 -34.37
CA HIS A 143 7.66 -17.12 -34.61
C HIS A 143 7.52 -15.99 -33.59
N ILE A 144 7.58 -14.74 -34.04
CA ILE A 144 7.40 -13.55 -33.22
C ILE A 144 5.98 -13.05 -33.39
N VAL A 145 5.30 -12.77 -32.29
CA VAL A 145 3.91 -12.31 -32.27
C VAL A 145 3.81 -10.99 -31.51
N ALA A 146 3.19 -9.99 -32.12
CA ALA A 146 2.89 -8.68 -31.54
C ALA A 146 1.38 -8.54 -31.33
N HIS A 147 0.94 -8.29 -30.10
CA HIS A 147 -0.47 -8.10 -29.76
C HIS A 147 -0.84 -6.62 -29.74
N LYS A 148 -1.85 -6.24 -30.52
CA LYS A 148 -2.39 -4.86 -30.62
C LYS A 148 -3.27 -4.56 -29.40
N MET A 149 -2.93 -3.53 -28.63
CA MET A 149 -3.61 -3.12 -27.40
C MET A 149 -4.08 -1.66 -27.48
N ASN A 150 -5.27 -1.39 -26.96
CA ASN A 150 -5.73 -0.01 -26.79
C ASN A 150 -4.92 0.69 -25.68
N PRO A 151 -4.32 1.87 -25.93
CA PRO A 151 -3.49 2.57 -24.95
C PRO A 151 -4.20 2.86 -23.63
N LEU A 152 -5.51 3.13 -23.67
CA LEU A 152 -6.31 3.47 -22.48
C LEU A 152 -6.70 2.25 -21.63
N LYS A 153 -6.47 1.04 -22.13
CA LYS A 153 -6.82 -0.23 -21.46
C LYS A 153 -5.64 -1.20 -21.35
N ALA A 154 -4.42 -0.74 -21.65
CA ALA A 154 -3.24 -1.60 -21.70
C ALA A 154 -2.78 -1.99 -20.28
N ASN A 155 -3.03 -3.24 -19.88
CA ASN A 155 -2.51 -3.84 -18.65
C ASN A 155 -1.98 -5.25 -18.94
N ARG A 156 -0.81 -5.59 -18.39
CA ARG A 156 -0.15 -6.91 -18.55
C ARG A 156 -1.03 -8.06 -18.04
N SER A 157 -1.88 -7.82 -17.04
CA SER A 157 -2.81 -8.83 -16.51
C SER A 157 -3.86 -9.31 -17.52
N ASN A 158 -4.07 -8.57 -18.60
CA ASN A 158 -5.05 -8.87 -19.64
C ASN A 158 -4.44 -9.58 -20.85
N LEU A 159 -3.12 -9.86 -20.84
CA LEU A 159 -2.47 -10.59 -21.93
C LEU A 159 -2.76 -12.09 -21.81
N PRO A 160 -3.19 -12.76 -22.90
CA PRO A 160 -3.41 -14.20 -22.89
C PRO A 160 -2.09 -14.95 -22.71
N ASP A 161 -2.15 -16.15 -22.13
CA ASP A 161 -0.99 -17.02 -21.99
C ASP A 161 -0.40 -17.35 -23.39
N PRO A 162 0.89 -17.06 -23.66
CA PRO A 162 1.54 -17.36 -24.92
C PRO A 162 1.33 -18.80 -25.41
N ASP A 163 1.28 -19.79 -24.52
CA ASP A 163 1.12 -21.19 -24.89
C ASP A 163 -0.33 -21.56 -25.25
N SER A 164 -1.31 -20.73 -24.84
CA SER A 164 -2.73 -20.95 -25.11
C SER A 164 -3.20 -20.44 -26.48
N ILE A 165 -2.35 -19.72 -27.23
CA ILE A 165 -2.72 -19.07 -28.50
C ILE A 165 -2.57 -20.07 -29.67
N PRO A 166 -3.66 -20.44 -30.38
CA PRO A 166 -3.61 -21.40 -31.48
C PRO A 166 -2.84 -20.87 -32.69
N SER A 167 -1.99 -21.69 -33.31
CA SER A 167 -1.19 -21.32 -34.48
C SER A 167 -2.00 -20.85 -35.70
N GLU A 168 -3.27 -21.25 -35.80
CA GLU A 168 -4.20 -20.86 -36.87
C GLU A 168 -4.70 -19.42 -36.73
N SER A 169 -4.85 -18.93 -35.49
CA SER A 169 -5.26 -17.54 -35.19
C SER A 169 -4.19 -16.50 -35.57
N LEU A 170 -2.99 -16.97 -35.91
CA LEU A 170 -1.79 -16.18 -36.20
C LEU A 170 -1.48 -16.05 -37.70
N ARG A 171 -2.33 -16.62 -38.59
CA ARG A 171 -2.09 -16.66 -40.06
C ARG A 171 -2.84 -15.60 -40.90
N GLY A 172 -3.71 -14.79 -40.30
CA GLY A 172 -4.25 -13.53 -40.85
C GLY A 172 -5.16 -13.62 -42.09
N PHE A 173 -6.38 -13.09 -42.00
CA PHE A 173 -7.05 -12.44 -43.13
C PHE A 173 -7.74 -11.15 -42.68
N THR A 174 -7.71 -10.18 -43.59
CA THR A 174 -8.04 -8.75 -43.48
C THR A 174 -9.47 -8.44 -43.03
N THR A 175 -9.60 -7.82 -41.87
CA THR A 175 -10.63 -6.81 -41.51
C THR A 175 -10.00 -5.88 -40.46
N ASN A 176 -10.61 -4.73 -40.13
CA ASN A 176 -10.11 -3.73 -39.16
C ASN A 176 -9.88 -4.24 -37.71
N SER A 177 -9.89 -5.54 -37.49
CA SER A 177 -9.82 -6.28 -36.22
C SER A 177 -8.60 -7.22 -36.12
N ILE A 178 -7.45 -6.82 -36.66
CA ILE A 178 -6.21 -7.60 -36.47
C ILE A 178 -5.66 -7.34 -35.06
N THR A 179 -5.88 -8.31 -34.19
CA THR A 179 -5.39 -8.31 -32.80
C THR A 179 -3.91 -8.70 -32.70
N TYR A 180 -3.35 -9.39 -33.71
CA TYR A 180 -1.97 -9.88 -33.69
C TYR A 180 -1.24 -9.66 -35.02
N ILE A 181 0.01 -9.19 -34.96
CA ILE A 181 0.93 -9.10 -36.10
C ILE A 181 2.02 -10.13 -35.88
N THR A 182 2.34 -10.93 -36.89
CA THR A 182 3.25 -12.06 -36.75
C THR A 182 4.39 -12.03 -37.76
N LEU A 183 5.53 -12.56 -37.36
CA LEU A 183 6.72 -12.69 -38.19
C LEU A 183 7.33 -14.08 -37.98
N ASN A 184 7.49 -14.85 -39.06
CA ASN A 184 8.19 -16.13 -39.05
C ASN A 184 9.60 -15.94 -39.61
N ILE A 185 10.59 -16.48 -38.92
CA ILE A 185 12.01 -16.37 -39.28
C ILE A 185 12.58 -17.79 -39.32
N SER A 186 13.08 -18.21 -40.48
CA SER A 186 13.75 -19.51 -40.59
C SER A 186 15.12 -19.46 -39.90
N GLN A 187 15.62 -20.59 -39.41
CA GLN A 187 16.95 -20.63 -38.79
C GLN A 187 18.06 -20.24 -39.79
N SER A 188 17.91 -20.58 -41.07
CA SER A 188 18.87 -20.22 -42.13
C SER A 188 18.95 -18.72 -42.39
N ASP A 189 17.90 -17.97 -42.04
CA ASP A 189 17.86 -16.51 -42.17
C ASP A 189 18.41 -15.77 -40.94
N MET A 190 18.88 -16.50 -39.92
CA MET A 190 19.55 -15.95 -38.74
C MET A 190 21.07 -15.97 -38.92
N ASN A 191 21.70 -14.79 -38.99
CA ASN A 191 23.14 -14.67 -38.80
C ASN A 191 23.45 -14.90 -37.31
N GLU A 192 24.41 -15.78 -36.99
CA GLU A 192 24.82 -16.11 -35.60
C GLU A 192 25.21 -14.88 -34.76
N THR A 193 25.54 -13.75 -35.40
CA THR A 193 25.96 -12.50 -34.77
C THR A 193 24.86 -11.45 -34.60
N ASP A 194 23.74 -11.53 -35.33
CA ASP A 194 22.69 -10.51 -35.33
C ASP A 194 21.40 -11.05 -34.72
N SER A 195 21.35 -11.11 -33.39
CA SER A 195 20.15 -11.53 -32.65
C SER A 195 19.03 -10.48 -32.65
N VAL A 196 19.06 -9.47 -33.54
CA VAL A 196 18.13 -8.31 -33.52
C VAL A 196 17.29 -8.26 -34.79
N TYR A 197 15.96 -8.37 -34.65
CA TYR A 197 15.01 -8.28 -35.75
C TYR A 197 14.06 -7.10 -35.58
N VAL A 198 13.71 -6.47 -36.71
CA VAL A 198 12.74 -5.38 -36.73
C VAL A 198 11.36 -5.92 -37.06
N ILE A 199 10.45 -5.92 -36.10
CA ILE A 199 9.03 -6.21 -36.35
C ILE A 199 8.30 -4.92 -36.69
N GLY A 200 7.30 -4.99 -37.56
CA GLY A 200 6.44 -3.85 -37.83
C GLY A 200 6.84 -2.96 -39.00
N ASN A 201 7.85 -3.30 -39.79
CA ASN A 201 8.47 -2.36 -40.73
C ASN A 201 7.86 -2.32 -42.14
N GLY A 202 6.83 -3.12 -42.42
CA GLY A 202 6.15 -3.16 -43.71
C GLY A 202 6.90 -3.91 -44.82
N LYS A 203 8.05 -4.53 -44.53
CA LYS A 203 8.87 -5.24 -45.53
C LYS A 203 8.52 -6.73 -45.61
N ILE A 204 8.83 -7.36 -46.73
CA ILE A 204 8.74 -8.81 -46.89
C ILE A 204 10.09 -9.41 -46.50
N ASN A 205 10.10 -10.24 -45.45
CA ASN A 205 11.29 -10.93 -44.98
C ASN A 205 11.04 -12.44 -45.12
N GLY A 206 11.93 -13.18 -45.79
CA GLY A 206 11.80 -14.64 -45.93
C GLY A 206 10.48 -15.11 -46.59
N GLY A 207 9.86 -14.28 -47.42
CA GLY A 207 8.57 -14.57 -48.08
C GLY A 207 7.32 -14.25 -47.25
N VAL A 208 7.45 -13.72 -46.03
CA VAL A 208 6.33 -13.33 -45.15
C VAL A 208 6.27 -11.81 -44.98
N LEU A 209 5.06 -11.23 -45.06
CA LEU A 209 4.84 -9.79 -44.89
C LEU A 209 4.92 -9.39 -43.41
N ASN A 210 5.90 -8.56 -43.07
CA ASN A 210 6.02 -7.94 -41.75
C ASN A 210 5.13 -6.69 -41.68
N ALA A 211 3.84 -6.86 -41.37
CA ALA A 211 2.86 -5.78 -41.43
C ALA A 211 3.23 -4.57 -40.56
N LYS A 212 2.89 -3.36 -41.02
CA LYS A 212 3.25 -2.11 -40.35
C LYS A 212 2.56 -1.98 -38.98
N LEU A 213 3.28 -1.57 -37.93
CA LEU A 213 2.64 -1.25 -36.65
C LEU A 213 1.79 0.03 -36.78
N ASP A 214 0.65 0.02 -36.11
CA ASP A 214 -0.28 1.16 -36.08
C ASP A 214 0.12 2.12 -34.96
N GLY A 215 0.48 3.35 -35.33
CA GLY A 215 0.99 4.36 -34.40
C GLY A 215 0.00 4.76 -33.30
N TYR A 216 -1.28 4.42 -33.40
CA TYR A 216 -2.32 4.73 -32.41
C TYR A 216 -2.44 3.70 -31.27
N TYR A 217 -1.78 2.55 -31.37
CA TYR A 217 -1.96 1.44 -30.45
C TYR A 217 -0.67 1.09 -29.71
N SER A 218 -0.84 0.56 -28.51
CA SER A 218 0.25 -0.05 -27.76
C SER A 218 0.43 -1.50 -28.18
N TYR A 219 1.65 -2.05 -28.04
CA TYR A 219 1.95 -3.42 -28.44
C TYR A 219 2.76 -4.17 -27.39
N ALA A 220 2.43 -5.43 -27.15
CA ALA A 220 3.26 -6.39 -26.41
C ALA A 220 3.72 -7.50 -27.35
N PHE A 221 4.88 -8.10 -27.12
CA PHE A 221 5.48 -9.09 -28.02
C PHE A 221 5.82 -10.38 -27.29
N PHE A 222 5.76 -11.53 -27.96
CA PHE A 222 6.37 -12.76 -27.46
C PHE A 222 6.99 -13.57 -28.60
N GLN A 223 7.91 -14.47 -28.25
CA GLN A 223 8.61 -15.36 -29.17
C GLN A 223 8.20 -16.81 -28.92
N ARG A 224 7.91 -17.55 -29.98
CA ARG A 224 7.67 -18.98 -29.96
C ARG A 224 8.68 -19.69 -30.86
N THR A 225 9.37 -20.68 -30.34
CA THR A 225 10.42 -21.43 -31.04
C THR A 225 9.95 -22.86 -31.32
N PHE A 226 10.11 -23.30 -32.57
CA PHE A 226 9.85 -24.69 -32.96
C PHE A 226 11.17 -25.43 -33.10
N VAL A 227 11.31 -26.56 -32.41
CA VAL A 227 12.56 -27.34 -32.32
C VAL A 227 12.33 -28.70 -32.93
N GLU A 228 13.31 -29.21 -33.67
CA GLU A 228 13.21 -30.53 -34.29
C GLU A 228 13.03 -31.63 -33.23
N GLY A 229 12.08 -32.55 -33.45
CA GLY A 229 11.78 -33.65 -32.53
C GLY A 229 10.91 -33.31 -31.31
N ARG A 230 10.45 -32.06 -31.14
CA ARG A 230 9.44 -31.70 -30.12
C ARG A 230 8.05 -31.59 -30.73
N SER A 231 7.05 -32.12 -30.02
CA SER A 231 5.62 -32.02 -30.39
C SER A 231 5.01 -30.66 -30.05
N ALA A 232 5.58 -29.92 -29.10
CA ALA A 232 5.11 -28.61 -28.67
C ALA A 232 6.23 -27.55 -28.80
N PRO A 233 5.89 -26.32 -29.24
CA PRO A 233 6.84 -25.24 -29.31
C PRO A 233 7.22 -24.70 -27.93
N ILE A 234 8.34 -23.98 -27.85
CA ILE A 234 8.78 -23.29 -26.64
C ILE A 234 8.36 -21.82 -26.75
N SER A 235 7.40 -21.37 -25.94
CA SER A 235 7.02 -19.94 -25.89
C SER A 235 7.79 -19.21 -24.79
N HIS A 236 8.28 -18.03 -25.12
CA HIS A 236 8.87 -17.09 -24.16
C HIS A 236 7.80 -16.13 -23.64
N PRO A 237 8.00 -15.54 -22.44
CA PRO A 237 7.07 -14.57 -21.86
C PRO A 237 6.85 -13.33 -22.74
N TRP A 238 5.76 -12.59 -22.47
CA TRP A 238 5.50 -11.31 -23.10
C TRP A 238 6.51 -10.23 -22.68
N THR A 239 7.01 -9.45 -23.63
CA THR A 239 7.80 -8.24 -23.39
C THR A 239 6.99 -7.18 -22.62
N PRO A 240 7.65 -6.13 -22.09
CA PRO A 240 6.95 -4.94 -21.64
C PRO A 240 6.07 -4.34 -22.76
N ILE A 241 4.96 -3.68 -22.38
CA ILE A 241 4.06 -3.01 -23.31
C ILE A 241 4.75 -1.76 -23.87
N LEU A 242 4.85 -1.68 -25.19
CA LEU A 242 5.35 -0.51 -25.90
C LEU A 242 4.19 0.43 -26.22
N GLY A 243 4.35 1.72 -25.91
CA GLY A 243 3.36 2.75 -26.20
C GLY A 243 3.20 3.08 -27.70
N PRO A 244 2.15 3.84 -28.06
CA PRO A 244 1.88 4.27 -29.43
C PRO A 244 3.07 5.02 -30.06
N GLN A 245 3.41 4.67 -31.31
CA GLN A 245 4.60 5.13 -32.04
C GLN A 245 4.36 6.41 -32.88
N GLY A 246 3.22 7.08 -32.75
CA GLY A 246 2.92 8.33 -33.46
C GLY A 246 2.31 9.39 -32.56
N GLY A 247 2.89 10.60 -32.56
CA GLY A 247 2.19 11.78 -32.06
C GLY A 247 0.90 12.05 -32.85
N PRO A 248 -0.06 12.81 -32.30
CA PRO A 248 -1.38 13.01 -32.91
C PRO A 248 -1.23 13.60 -34.31
N LYS A 249 -1.72 12.91 -35.33
CA LYS A 249 -1.82 13.46 -36.68
C LYS A 249 -3.09 14.28 -36.83
N ARG A 250 -2.97 15.40 -37.55
CA ARG A 250 -4.05 16.30 -37.95
C ARG A 250 -5.16 15.52 -38.65
N ALA A 251 -6.41 15.78 -38.28
CA ALA A 251 -7.61 15.16 -38.82
C ALA A 251 -7.71 15.38 -40.34
N THR A 252 -8.29 14.41 -41.05
CA THR A 252 -8.46 14.45 -42.52
C THR A 252 -9.72 15.23 -42.91
N GLU A 253 -9.83 15.65 -44.19
CA GLU A 253 -10.94 16.47 -44.69
C GLU A 253 -12.34 15.87 -44.40
N ASP A 254 -12.46 14.54 -44.33
CA ASP A 254 -13.72 13.86 -43.97
C ASP A 254 -14.08 14.01 -42.47
N ASP A 255 -13.08 14.16 -41.60
CA ASP A 255 -13.28 14.37 -40.17
C ASP A 255 -13.78 15.79 -39.86
N GLU A 256 -13.35 16.79 -40.65
CA GLU A 256 -13.80 18.18 -40.49
C GLU A 256 -15.31 18.33 -40.77
N VAL A 257 -15.85 17.59 -41.75
CA VAL A 257 -17.29 17.61 -42.07
C VAL A 257 -18.12 17.01 -40.94
N VAL A 258 -17.65 15.92 -40.31
CA VAL A 258 -18.34 15.30 -39.16
C VAL A 258 -18.28 16.23 -37.94
N ILE A 259 -17.15 16.89 -37.70
CA ILE A 259 -16.98 17.84 -36.59
C ILE A 259 -17.89 19.06 -36.76
N ILE A 260 -18.01 19.60 -37.99
CA ILE A 260 -18.93 20.71 -38.28
C ILE A 260 -20.39 20.28 -38.04
N SER A 261 -20.76 19.07 -38.46
CA SER A 261 -22.11 18.52 -38.29
C SER A 261 -22.51 18.38 -36.81
N ILE A 262 -21.60 17.86 -35.98
CA ILE A 262 -21.82 17.72 -34.52
C ILE A 262 -21.88 19.09 -33.84
N SER A 263 -21.05 20.05 -34.28
CA SER A 263 -21.02 21.40 -33.73
C SER A 263 -22.32 22.17 -33.99
N VAL A 264 -22.93 21.99 -35.16
CA VAL A 264 -24.24 22.55 -35.50
C VAL A 264 -25.34 21.93 -34.63
N LEU A 265 -25.31 20.60 -34.42
CA LEU A 265 -26.28 19.91 -33.58
C LEU A 265 -26.26 20.40 -32.13
N ILE A 266 -25.06 20.58 -31.56
CA ILE A 266 -24.90 21.13 -30.20
C ILE A 266 -25.43 22.57 -30.12
N GLY A 267 -25.19 23.39 -31.15
CA GLY A 267 -25.71 24.75 -31.22
C GLY A 267 -27.24 24.82 -31.22
N VAL A 268 -27.89 23.91 -31.96
CA VAL A 268 -29.36 23.81 -31.99
C VAL A 268 -29.93 23.38 -30.64
N ILE A 269 -29.31 22.40 -29.98
CA ILE A 269 -29.73 21.94 -28.65
C ILE A 269 -29.59 23.07 -27.62
N ALA A 270 -28.47 23.80 -27.64
CA ALA A 270 -28.26 24.94 -26.75
C ALA A 270 -29.31 26.05 -26.99
N PHE A 271 -29.65 26.33 -28.25
CA PHE A 271 -30.68 27.31 -28.59
C PHE A 271 -32.08 26.90 -28.10
N ILE A 272 -32.44 25.62 -28.20
CA ILE A 272 -33.69 25.08 -27.66
C ILE A 272 -33.71 25.20 -26.14
N ILE A 273 -32.61 24.88 -25.44
CA ILE A 273 -32.50 25.03 -23.99
C ILE A 273 -32.66 26.50 -23.58
N ILE A 274 -32.04 27.43 -24.30
CA ILE A 274 -32.19 28.87 -24.05
C ILE A 274 -33.62 29.32 -24.28
N LEU A 275 -34.29 28.86 -25.33
CA LEU A 275 -35.71 29.17 -25.58
C LEU A 275 -36.61 28.63 -24.47
N VAL A 276 -36.41 27.39 -24.04
CA VAL A 276 -37.16 26.79 -22.91
C VAL A 276 -36.89 27.56 -21.62
N PHE A 277 -35.65 27.96 -21.38
CA PHE A 277 -35.28 28.77 -20.22
C PHE A 277 -35.89 30.17 -20.28
N CYS A 278 -35.91 30.83 -21.43
CA CYS A 278 -36.57 32.12 -21.62
C CYS A 278 -38.10 32.02 -21.43
N CYS A 279 -38.72 30.95 -21.94
CA CYS A 279 -40.13 30.65 -21.71
C CYS A 279 -40.42 30.39 -20.22
N TYR A 280 -39.54 29.65 -19.53
CA TYR A 280 -39.62 29.40 -18.09
C TYR A 280 -39.46 30.69 -17.27
N LEU A 281 -38.54 31.58 -17.63
CA LEU A 281 -38.35 32.87 -16.97
C LEU A 281 -39.56 33.80 -17.18
N LYS A 282 -40.19 33.75 -18.36
CA LYS A 282 -41.41 34.50 -18.66
C LYS A 282 -42.62 33.94 -17.91
N TYR A 283 -42.72 32.63 -17.76
CA TYR A 283 -43.73 31.94 -16.95
C TYR A 283 -43.56 32.23 -15.45
N SER A 284 -42.33 32.15 -14.94
CA SER A 284 -41.96 32.41 -13.54
C SER A 284 -42.23 33.85 -13.10
N ARG A 285 -42.04 34.83 -14.00
CA ARG A 285 -42.31 36.25 -13.71
C ARG A 285 -43.78 36.58 -13.46
N ASN A 286 -44.71 35.83 -14.04
CA ASN A 286 -46.15 36.11 -13.92
C ASN A 286 -46.80 35.45 -12.70
N TYR A 287 -46.11 34.53 -12.01
CA TYR A 287 -46.70 33.71 -10.93
C TYR A 287 -45.86 33.63 -9.64
N ALA A 288 -44.82 34.44 -9.46
CA ALA A 288 -44.00 34.40 -8.24
C ALA A 288 -44.68 35.13 -7.04
N PRO A 289 -44.89 34.45 -5.89
CA PRO A 289 -45.26 35.10 -4.64
C PRO A 289 -44.10 35.94 -4.06
N LYS A 290 -44.44 37.01 -3.32
CA LYS A 290 -43.46 37.92 -2.69
C LYS A 290 -42.57 37.21 -1.64
N PRO A 291 -41.31 37.61 -1.45
CA PRO A 291 -40.28 36.76 -0.85
C PRO A 291 -40.23 36.84 0.68
N VAL A 292 -40.06 35.68 1.32
CA VAL A 292 -39.52 35.55 2.69
C VAL A 292 -38.04 35.19 2.55
N LYS A 293 -37.15 36.00 3.14
CA LYS A 293 -35.69 35.86 3.04
C LYS A 293 -35.22 34.56 3.73
N LYS A 294 -34.88 33.54 2.94
CA LYS A 294 -33.90 32.51 3.30
C LYS A 294 -32.72 32.61 2.34
N LYS A 295 -31.51 32.81 2.88
CA LYS A 295 -30.25 32.73 2.11
C LYS A 295 -30.14 31.30 1.58
N ARG A 296 -30.13 31.16 0.25
CA ARG A 296 -29.98 29.90 -0.47
C ARG A 296 -28.64 29.99 -1.20
N THR A 297 -27.74 29.07 -0.88
CA THR A 297 -26.42 28.91 -1.48
C THR A 297 -26.53 28.22 -2.83
N ASP A 298 -25.77 28.71 -3.81
CA ASP A 298 -25.70 28.18 -5.17
C ASP A 298 -25.07 26.76 -5.20
N PRO A 299 -25.55 25.87 -6.07
CA PRO A 299 -24.89 24.59 -6.34
C PRO A 299 -23.78 24.79 -7.38
N VAL A 300 -22.65 24.11 -7.15
CA VAL A 300 -21.43 24.10 -7.98
C VAL A 300 -20.46 25.26 -7.72
N GLN A 301 -19.96 25.30 -6.48
CA GLN A 301 -18.56 25.66 -6.22
C GLN A 301 -17.88 24.36 -5.79
N ARG A 302 -16.95 23.83 -6.60
CA ARG A 302 -16.00 22.81 -6.10
C ARG A 302 -15.20 23.51 -5.01
N LEU A 303 -15.65 23.40 -3.77
CA LEU A 303 -14.79 23.63 -2.63
C LEU A 303 -13.68 22.57 -2.74
N SER A 304 -12.48 23.00 -3.09
CA SER A 304 -11.29 22.41 -2.49
C SER A 304 -11.49 22.54 -0.98
N ILE A 305 -12.10 21.53 -0.37
CA ILE A 305 -12.21 21.46 1.08
C ILE A 305 -10.76 21.32 1.52
N ASP A 306 -10.25 22.36 2.17
CA ASP A 306 -8.96 22.30 2.84
C ASP A 306 -9.03 21.07 3.77
N PRO A 307 -8.15 20.06 3.61
CA PRO A 307 -8.20 18.85 4.41
C PRO A 307 -8.01 19.13 5.91
N ALA A 308 -7.55 20.33 6.28
CA ALA A 308 -7.55 20.80 7.66
C ALA A 308 -8.95 21.10 8.23
N ILE A 309 -9.99 21.18 7.40
CA ILE A 309 -11.37 21.42 7.84
C ILE A 309 -11.96 20.13 8.40
N PRO A 310 -12.42 20.12 9.66
CA PRO A 310 -13.07 18.96 10.25
C PRO A 310 -14.34 18.57 9.49
N VAL A 311 -14.53 17.26 9.31
CA VAL A 311 -15.74 16.68 8.74
C VAL A 311 -16.72 16.38 9.87
N THR A 312 -17.97 16.82 9.74
CA THR A 312 -18.98 16.58 10.78
C THR A 312 -19.25 15.07 10.94
N GLU A 313 -19.68 14.66 12.14
CA GLU A 313 -19.99 13.25 12.40
C GLU A 313 -21.08 12.71 11.46
N CYS A 314 -22.08 13.53 11.07
CA CYS A 314 -23.15 13.09 10.18
C CYS A 314 -22.69 12.93 8.72
N ASP A 315 -21.72 13.74 8.28
CA ASP A 315 -21.22 13.71 6.89
C ASP A 315 -20.03 12.74 6.72
N PHE A 316 -19.49 12.20 7.82
CA PHE A 316 -18.26 11.41 7.80
C PHE A 316 -18.37 10.10 6.99
N TYR A 317 -19.54 9.47 6.99
CA TYR A 317 -19.77 8.28 6.15
C TYR A 317 -19.62 8.61 4.65
N ASP A 318 -20.29 9.66 4.20
CA ASP A 318 -20.25 10.10 2.80
C ASP A 318 -18.85 10.58 2.41
N HIS A 319 -18.17 11.28 3.33
CA HIS A 319 -16.77 11.67 3.14
C HIS A 319 -15.88 10.44 2.92
N VAL A 320 -15.89 9.44 3.81
CA VAL A 320 -15.08 8.22 3.64
C VAL A 320 -15.44 7.48 2.35
N ALA A 321 -16.72 7.40 1.98
CA ALA A 321 -17.15 6.78 0.73
C ALA A 321 -16.59 7.53 -0.50
N GLN A 322 -16.59 8.87 -0.49
CA GLN A 322 -15.99 9.69 -1.54
C GLN A 322 -14.47 9.52 -1.60
N MET A 323 -13.79 9.44 -0.45
CA MET A 323 -12.34 9.25 -0.39
C MET A 323 -11.90 7.89 -0.95
N LYS A 324 -12.74 6.86 -0.81
CA LYS A 324 -12.55 5.52 -1.41
C LYS A 324 -12.89 5.48 -2.91
N PHE A 325 -13.67 6.43 -3.42
CA PHE A 325 -14.08 6.47 -4.82
C PHE A 325 -12.85 6.55 -5.75
N HIS A 326 -12.96 5.94 -6.93
CA HIS A 326 -11.84 5.79 -7.87
C HIS A 326 -10.56 5.22 -7.25
N ASN A 327 -10.66 4.05 -6.60
CA ASN A 327 -9.51 3.31 -6.06
C ASN A 327 -8.72 4.13 -5.02
N PHE A 328 -9.41 4.65 -4.00
CA PHE A 328 -8.81 5.39 -2.88
C PHE A 328 -8.08 6.69 -3.26
N LYS A 329 -8.46 7.29 -4.40
CA LYS A 329 -7.79 8.48 -4.94
C LYS A 329 -7.78 9.65 -3.93
N GLY A 330 -8.91 9.91 -3.27
CA GLY A 330 -8.99 11.01 -2.30
C GLY A 330 -8.03 10.81 -1.13
N PHE A 331 -7.98 9.60 -0.57
CA PHE A 331 -7.02 9.27 0.49
C PHE A 331 -5.57 9.41 0.02
N TYR A 332 -5.27 8.96 -1.21
CA TYR A 332 -3.93 9.08 -1.76
C TYR A 332 -3.51 10.55 -1.87
N GLU A 333 -4.34 11.40 -2.49
CA GLU A 333 -4.05 12.81 -2.68
C GLU A 333 -3.82 13.53 -1.35
N GLU A 334 -4.72 13.34 -0.37
CA GLU A 334 -4.60 13.95 0.95
C GLU A 334 -3.34 13.48 1.69
N TYR A 335 -3.07 12.17 1.68
CA TYR A 335 -1.90 11.59 2.32
C TYR A 335 -0.58 12.06 1.70
N THR A 336 -0.50 12.14 0.36
CA THR A 336 0.73 12.58 -0.34
C THR A 336 1.00 14.07 -0.19
N ASN A 337 -0.05 14.88 0.03
CA ASN A 337 0.07 16.32 0.21
C ASN A 337 0.47 16.71 1.66
N MET A 338 0.55 15.75 2.59
CA MET A 338 1.02 16.00 3.95
C MET A 338 2.54 16.20 4.00
N GLU A 339 2.98 17.41 3.72
CA GLU A 339 4.38 17.81 3.90
C GLU A 339 4.64 18.27 5.33
N VAL A 340 5.55 17.58 6.02
CA VAL A 340 6.07 18.01 7.32
C VAL A 340 7.58 18.13 7.21
N PRO A 341 8.15 19.34 7.37
CA PRO A 341 9.59 19.55 7.31
C PRO A 341 10.33 18.70 8.35
N PHE A 342 11.49 18.16 7.97
CA PHE A 342 12.40 17.52 8.90
C PHE A 342 12.83 18.52 9.98
N LYS A 343 12.75 18.11 11.25
CA LYS A 343 13.14 18.94 12.41
C LYS A 343 14.47 18.47 13.02
N PRO A 344 15.20 19.33 13.77
CA PRO A 344 16.49 18.96 14.39
C PRO A 344 16.41 17.70 15.27
N THR A 345 17.52 16.95 15.30
CA THR A 345 17.69 15.66 15.99
C THR A 345 19.10 15.50 16.56
N GLU A 346 19.66 16.58 17.12
CA GLU A 346 21.02 16.65 17.65
C GLU A 346 21.24 15.66 18.80
N GLU A 347 20.30 15.58 19.75
CA GLU A 347 20.41 14.67 20.89
C GLU A 347 20.33 13.21 20.45
N PHE A 348 19.46 12.91 19.47
CA PHE A 348 19.37 11.58 18.86
C PHE A 348 20.67 11.17 18.17
N ARG A 349 21.35 12.11 17.50
CA ARG A 349 22.60 11.89 16.75
C ARG A 349 23.85 11.90 17.64
N ASN A 350 23.73 12.30 18.91
CA ASN A 350 24.85 12.28 19.84
C ASN A 350 25.33 10.81 20.03
N PRO A 351 26.62 10.51 19.78
CA PRO A 351 27.15 9.16 19.93
C PRO A 351 26.92 8.52 21.30
N ASP A 352 26.86 9.32 22.37
CA ASP A 352 26.59 8.87 23.73
C ASP A 352 25.16 8.28 23.89
N ASN A 353 24.25 8.63 22.97
CA ASN A 353 22.86 8.18 22.96
C ASN A 353 22.61 7.01 21.99
N ASN A 354 23.61 6.58 21.21
CA ASN A 354 23.44 5.53 20.20
C ASN A 354 22.91 4.22 20.79
N SER A 355 23.42 3.80 21.96
CA SER A 355 22.95 2.59 22.65
C SER A 355 21.53 2.71 23.20
N LYS A 356 20.99 3.93 23.31
CA LYS A 356 19.62 4.20 23.74
C LYS A 356 18.62 4.20 22.58
N ASN A 357 19.10 4.14 21.34
CA ASN A 357 18.28 4.15 20.13
C ASN A 357 18.17 2.73 19.56
N ARG A 358 16.95 2.18 19.48
CA ARG A 358 16.73 0.85 18.89
C ARG A 358 17.09 0.82 17.40
N PHE A 359 16.82 1.93 16.71
CA PHE A 359 17.06 2.08 15.28
C PHE A 359 17.69 3.45 15.01
N LEU A 360 18.89 3.46 14.42
CA LEU A 360 19.61 4.69 14.09
C LEU A 360 18.97 5.45 12.90
N ASN A 361 18.08 4.80 12.15
CA ASN A 361 17.30 5.41 11.08
C ASN A 361 15.89 5.86 11.51
N VAL A 362 15.57 5.85 12.81
CA VAL A 362 14.32 6.39 13.36
C VAL A 362 14.65 7.59 14.25
N PRO A 363 14.75 8.80 13.69
CA PRO A 363 15.07 9.98 14.47
C PRO A 363 14.10 10.29 15.62
N CYS A 364 14.64 10.88 16.68
CA CYS A 364 13.88 11.51 17.76
C CYS A 364 14.06 13.03 17.63
N TYR A 365 12.97 13.77 17.42
CA TYR A 365 13.05 15.22 17.24
C TYR A 365 13.34 15.94 18.55
N ASP A 366 14.21 16.94 18.52
CA ASP A 366 14.66 17.61 19.75
C ASP A 366 13.55 18.48 20.38
N HIS A 367 12.83 19.25 19.56
CA HIS A 367 11.83 20.22 20.03
C HIS A 367 10.67 19.62 20.83
N SER A 368 10.37 18.35 20.62
CA SER A 368 9.26 17.61 21.24
C SER A 368 9.74 16.45 22.10
N ARG A 369 11.06 16.25 22.27
CA ARG A 369 11.59 15.12 23.04
C ARG A 369 11.14 15.17 24.50
N VAL A 370 10.97 14.01 25.10
CA VAL A 370 10.66 13.91 26.53
C VAL A 370 11.95 13.97 27.34
N PRO A 371 12.17 14.99 28.19
CA PRO A 371 13.33 15.03 29.07
C PRO A 371 13.10 14.12 30.29
N ILE A 372 14.17 13.49 30.77
CA ILE A 372 14.20 12.84 32.08
C ILE A 372 14.88 13.79 33.06
N GLU A 373 14.37 13.87 34.29
CA GLU A 373 14.99 14.70 35.33
C GLU A 373 16.42 14.18 35.61
N PRO A 374 17.43 15.06 35.58
CA PRO A 374 18.81 14.68 35.81
C PRO A 374 18.94 14.17 37.26
N ARG A 375 19.37 12.92 37.40
CA ARG A 375 19.65 12.28 38.69
C ARG A 375 21.15 12.04 38.79
N ASN A 376 21.56 10.85 39.23
CA ASN A 376 22.97 10.44 39.27
C ASN A 376 23.60 10.34 37.87
N ASP A 377 22.77 10.17 36.83
CA ASP A 377 23.17 10.22 35.44
C ASP A 377 22.93 11.63 34.89
N LYS A 378 23.93 12.22 34.24
CA LYS A 378 23.81 13.53 33.58
C LYS A 378 23.07 13.43 32.23
N ASN A 379 22.96 12.23 31.67
CA ASN A 379 22.29 12.01 30.40
C ASN A 379 20.76 11.95 30.59
N THR A 380 20.07 13.01 30.20
CA THR A 380 18.60 13.16 30.29
C THR A 380 17.84 12.59 29.09
N TYR A 381 18.53 11.89 28.18
CA TYR A 381 17.96 11.45 26.91
C TYR A 381 17.22 10.11 27.04
N ILE A 382 16.03 10.08 26.45
CA ILE A 382 15.26 8.88 26.12
C ILE A 382 14.63 9.07 24.73
N HIS A 383 14.52 7.99 23.97
CA HIS A 383 13.91 8.01 22.63
C HIS A 383 12.37 8.06 22.71
N ALA A 384 11.85 9.22 23.10
CA ALA A 384 10.43 9.48 23.26
C ALA A 384 10.11 10.95 22.90
N ASN A 385 8.92 11.18 22.32
CA ASN A 385 8.40 12.53 22.07
C ASN A 385 7.02 12.72 22.70
N PHE A 386 6.77 13.93 23.20
CA PHE A 386 5.41 14.39 23.46
C PHE A 386 4.69 14.57 22.14
N VAL A 387 3.43 14.16 22.11
CA VAL A 387 2.56 14.28 20.95
C VAL A 387 1.24 14.90 21.39
N PRO A 388 0.74 15.93 20.66
CA PRO A 388 -0.55 16.54 20.93
C PRO A 388 -1.69 15.54 20.83
N GLY A 389 -2.71 15.75 21.66
CA GLY A 389 -3.98 15.06 21.54
C GLY A 389 -5.13 16.06 21.50
N PHE A 390 -6.32 15.58 21.84
CA PHE A 390 -7.51 16.41 21.82
C PHE A 390 -7.53 17.46 22.94
N ASP A 391 -7.00 17.13 24.11
CA ASP A 391 -7.14 17.94 25.33
C ASP A 391 -5.95 18.90 25.53
N THR A 392 -4.73 18.42 25.25
CA THR A 392 -3.50 19.18 25.44
C THR A 392 -2.42 18.82 24.41
N ASP A 393 -1.42 19.70 24.26
CA ASP A 393 -0.23 19.47 23.42
C ASP A 393 0.68 18.33 23.92
N LYS A 394 0.37 17.73 25.06
CA LYS A 394 1.16 16.67 25.71
C LYS A 394 0.30 15.51 26.21
N ASP A 395 -0.83 15.23 25.54
CA ASP A 395 -1.72 14.12 25.91
C ASP A 395 -1.03 12.76 25.79
N TYR A 396 -0.05 12.64 24.89
CA TYR A 396 0.63 11.39 24.62
C TYR A 396 2.16 11.51 24.75
N ILE A 397 2.77 10.42 25.18
CA ILE A 397 4.21 10.18 25.04
C ILE A 397 4.37 8.98 24.12
N LEU A 398 4.89 9.20 22.91
CA LEU A 398 5.22 8.11 21.98
C LEU A 398 6.70 7.74 22.14
N THR A 399 6.96 6.49 22.49
CA THR A 399 8.33 5.99 22.77
C THR A 399 8.60 4.66 22.08
N GLN A 400 9.87 4.39 21.77
CA GLN A 400 10.28 3.06 21.31
C GLN A 400 10.06 2.00 22.39
N ALA A 401 9.96 0.73 21.98
CA ALA A 401 9.95 -0.39 22.90
C ALA A 401 11.27 -0.43 23.70
N PRO A 402 11.24 -0.49 25.05
CA PRO A 402 12.44 -0.46 25.87
C PRO A 402 13.50 -1.48 25.44
N LEU A 403 14.75 -1.03 25.39
CA LEU A 403 15.96 -1.84 25.32
C LEU A 403 16.42 -2.19 26.75
N PRO A 404 17.18 -3.29 26.95
CA PRO A 404 17.72 -3.64 28.27
C PRO A 404 18.40 -2.47 28.99
N GLU A 405 19.17 -1.67 28.26
CA GLU A 405 19.96 -0.54 28.75
C GLU A 405 19.08 0.68 29.10
N THR A 406 17.88 0.75 28.52
CA THR A 406 16.96 1.90 28.65
C THR A 406 15.78 1.63 29.59
N ILE A 407 15.69 0.45 30.22
CA ILE A 407 14.61 0.14 31.18
C ILE A 407 14.57 1.16 32.32
N LYS A 408 15.75 1.56 32.81
CA LYS A 408 15.88 2.59 33.86
C LYS A 408 15.35 3.95 33.39
N ASP A 409 15.63 4.31 32.15
CA ASP A 409 15.25 5.59 31.55
C ASP A 409 13.73 5.62 31.34
N PHE A 410 13.15 4.52 30.85
CA PHE A 410 11.71 4.37 30.65
C PHE A 410 10.92 4.56 31.95
N TRP A 411 11.34 3.92 33.05
CA TRP A 411 10.68 4.09 34.34
C TRP A 411 10.92 5.48 34.95
N SER A 412 12.07 6.09 34.68
CA SER A 412 12.33 7.48 35.09
C SER A 412 11.37 8.44 34.38
N MET A 413 11.19 8.28 33.07
CA MET A 413 10.20 9.03 32.28
C MET A 413 8.77 8.85 32.81
N VAL A 414 8.35 7.60 33.09
CA VAL A 414 7.03 7.30 33.66
C VAL A 414 6.83 8.02 35.01
N PHE A 415 7.87 8.06 35.84
CA PHE A 415 7.81 8.72 37.13
C PHE A 415 7.80 10.25 37.02
N ASP A 416 8.72 10.83 36.24
CA ASP A 416 8.91 12.28 36.10
C ASP A 416 7.68 12.96 35.51
N HIS A 417 7.00 12.30 34.58
CA HIS A 417 5.83 12.83 33.89
C HIS A 417 4.50 12.35 34.49
N ASN A 418 4.53 11.79 35.71
CA ASN A 418 3.35 11.31 36.45
C ASN A 418 2.42 10.41 35.62
N VAL A 419 3.01 9.50 34.84
CA VAL A 419 2.25 8.62 33.96
C VAL A 419 1.48 7.59 34.78
N GLU A 420 0.16 7.55 34.62
CA GLU A 420 -0.72 6.57 35.27
C GLU A 420 -1.08 5.39 34.35
N THR A 421 -0.94 5.57 33.03
CA THR A 421 -1.34 4.56 32.05
C THR A 421 -0.26 4.35 30.97
N ILE A 422 0.05 3.09 30.68
CA ILE A 422 0.98 2.66 29.64
C ILE A 422 0.21 1.77 28.66
N VAL A 423 0.33 2.06 27.36
CA VAL A 423 -0.21 1.28 26.25
C VAL A 423 0.94 0.69 25.46
N MET A 424 0.95 -0.63 25.33
CA MET A 424 1.89 -1.42 24.56
C MET A 424 1.15 -2.03 23.37
N ILE A 425 1.63 -1.78 22.15
CA ILE A 425 1.00 -2.28 20.92
C ILE A 425 1.94 -3.24 20.20
N GLY A 426 1.65 -4.53 20.31
CA GLY A 426 2.47 -5.60 19.78
C GLY A 426 2.91 -6.59 20.83
N GLN A 427 3.66 -7.58 20.37
CA GLN A 427 4.21 -8.64 21.22
C GLN A 427 5.68 -8.35 21.51
N GLU A 428 6.20 -8.93 22.59
CA GLU A 428 7.61 -8.86 22.97
C GLU A 428 8.51 -9.51 21.92
N PHE A 429 7.98 -10.54 21.23
CA PHE A 429 8.67 -11.29 20.19
C PHE A 429 7.90 -11.22 18.87
N GLU A 430 8.54 -10.71 17.82
CA GLU A 430 7.94 -10.57 16.50
C GLU A 430 8.93 -11.00 15.41
N LYS A 431 8.45 -11.74 14.39
CA LYS A 431 9.25 -12.20 13.23
C LYS A 431 10.58 -12.89 13.60
N GLY A 432 10.63 -13.62 14.71
CA GLY A 432 11.85 -14.31 15.15
C GLY A 432 12.80 -13.46 15.99
N HIS A 433 12.44 -12.22 16.31
CA HIS A 433 13.30 -11.29 17.04
C HIS A 433 12.62 -10.76 18.32
N ASN A 434 13.43 -10.52 19.35
CA ASN A 434 12.97 -9.89 20.58
C ASN A 434 12.88 -8.37 20.37
N VAL A 435 11.65 -7.85 20.21
CA VAL A 435 11.39 -6.45 19.84
C VAL A 435 11.12 -5.55 21.05
N CYS A 436 10.95 -6.11 22.25
CA CYS A 436 10.78 -5.36 23.50
C CYS A 436 11.42 -6.09 24.67
N ALA A 437 12.31 -5.42 25.41
CA ALA A 437 12.86 -5.99 26.63
C ALA A 437 11.77 -6.11 27.72
N PRO A 438 11.84 -7.10 28.62
CA PRO A 438 10.90 -7.23 29.73
C PRO A 438 11.17 -6.15 30.78
N TYR A 439 10.43 -5.04 30.74
CA TYR A 439 10.58 -3.90 31.66
C TYR A 439 9.66 -3.99 32.89
N PHE A 440 8.92 -5.07 33.08
CA PHE A 440 8.05 -5.32 34.22
C PHE A 440 8.13 -6.80 34.65
N PRO A 441 7.70 -7.15 35.89
CA PRO A 441 7.73 -8.53 36.37
C PRO A 441 6.76 -9.41 35.58
N SER A 442 7.16 -10.65 35.26
CA SER A 442 6.33 -11.60 34.50
C SER A 442 5.30 -12.36 35.33
N LYS A 443 5.36 -12.27 36.66
CA LYS A 443 4.48 -13.01 37.58
C LYS A 443 3.87 -12.06 38.61
N GLU A 444 2.59 -12.26 38.89
CA GLU A 444 1.90 -11.52 39.96
C GLU A 444 2.61 -11.71 41.31
N GLY A 445 2.57 -10.66 42.13
CA GLY A 445 3.26 -10.59 43.42
C GLY A 445 4.79 -10.45 43.32
N HIS A 446 5.39 -10.65 42.14
CA HIS A 446 6.82 -10.47 41.95
C HIS A 446 7.16 -9.02 41.66
N SER A 447 8.39 -8.67 42.01
CA SER A 447 8.93 -7.35 41.81
C SER A 447 10.28 -7.37 41.14
N VAL A 448 10.53 -6.41 40.27
CA VAL A 448 11.85 -6.12 39.73
C VAL A 448 12.30 -4.76 40.25
N THR A 449 13.53 -4.68 40.74
CA THR A 449 14.14 -3.41 41.11
C THR A 449 14.71 -2.79 39.85
N ALA A 450 14.14 -1.67 39.41
CA ALA A 450 14.82 -0.74 38.51
C ALA A 450 15.68 0.21 39.34
N LEU A 451 16.65 0.88 38.69
CA LEU A 451 17.67 1.70 39.36
C LEU A 451 17.11 2.72 40.39
N TYR A 452 15.89 3.23 40.16
CA TYR A 452 15.28 4.29 40.97
C TYR A 452 13.92 3.92 41.59
N GLY A 453 13.50 2.65 41.46
CA GLY A 453 12.21 2.22 41.97
C GLY A 453 11.99 0.72 41.85
N LYS A 454 11.16 0.19 42.75
CA LYS A 454 10.69 -1.19 42.73
C LYS A 454 9.38 -1.25 41.95
N ILE A 455 9.33 -2.07 40.90
CA ILE A 455 8.12 -2.31 40.11
C ILE A 455 7.56 -3.67 40.49
N THR A 456 6.32 -3.70 40.99
CA THR A 456 5.62 -4.93 41.39
C THR A 456 4.42 -5.13 40.47
N LEU A 457 4.22 -6.37 39.98
CA LEU A 457 2.98 -6.73 39.29
C LEU A 457 1.93 -7.12 40.34
N GLU A 458 0.89 -6.30 40.50
CA GLU A 458 -0.20 -6.52 41.46
C GLU A 458 -1.26 -7.47 40.87
N HIS A 459 -1.70 -7.21 39.64
CA HIS A 459 -2.74 -7.98 38.96
C HIS A 459 -2.49 -8.03 37.45
N GLU A 460 -2.83 -9.14 36.80
CA GLU A 460 -2.87 -9.38 35.36
C GLU A 460 -4.21 -10.00 34.97
N HIS A 461 -4.87 -9.41 33.99
CA HIS A 461 -6.07 -9.95 33.36
C HIS A 461 -5.83 -10.10 31.87
N ARG A 462 -5.87 -11.34 31.38
CA ARG A 462 -5.62 -11.68 29.98
C ARG A 462 -6.93 -12.01 29.28
N THR A 463 -7.18 -11.33 28.16
CA THR A 463 -8.23 -11.65 27.19
C THR A 463 -7.61 -12.34 25.97
N ALA A 464 -8.42 -12.66 24.95
CA ALA A 464 -7.91 -13.18 23.69
C ALA A 464 -7.01 -12.17 22.96
N ASP A 465 -7.38 -10.88 22.98
CA ASP A 465 -6.78 -9.86 22.12
C ASP A 465 -5.87 -8.87 22.84
N TYR A 466 -6.00 -8.76 24.16
CA TYR A 466 -5.21 -7.84 24.98
C TYR A 466 -5.06 -8.27 26.44
N ILE A 467 -4.08 -7.69 27.11
CA ILE A 467 -3.76 -7.93 28.52
C ILE A 467 -3.86 -6.61 29.27
N ILE A 468 -4.43 -6.64 30.47
CA ILE A 468 -4.48 -5.50 31.39
C ILE A 468 -3.69 -5.88 32.64
N ARG A 469 -2.72 -5.05 33.02
CA ARG A 469 -1.92 -5.21 34.23
C ARG A 469 -2.06 -4.01 35.14
N THR A 470 -1.97 -4.28 36.44
CA THR A 470 -1.82 -3.24 37.47
C THR A 470 -0.41 -3.36 38.04
N LEU A 471 0.40 -2.35 37.77
CA LEU A 471 1.78 -2.26 38.23
C LEU A 471 1.86 -1.26 39.39
N ILE A 472 2.65 -1.57 40.40
CA ILE A 472 2.95 -0.66 41.50
C ILE A 472 4.40 -0.23 41.37
N PHE A 473 4.61 1.07 41.13
CA PHE A 473 5.91 1.71 41.15
C PHE A 473 6.17 2.32 42.52
N THR A 474 7.12 1.77 43.25
CA THR A 474 7.57 2.29 44.55
C THR A 474 8.93 2.97 44.37
N PRO A 475 9.01 4.32 44.41
CA PRO A 475 10.27 5.01 44.23
C PRO A 475 11.25 4.70 45.37
N LEU A 476 12.54 4.55 45.06
CA LEU A 476 13.58 4.37 46.09
C LEU A 476 13.92 5.72 46.73
N GLY A 477 13.88 5.80 48.07
CA GLY A 477 14.32 6.98 48.82
C GLY A 477 13.44 8.23 48.69
N SER A 478 12.25 8.13 48.10
CA SER A 478 11.29 9.23 48.02
C SER A 478 10.31 9.22 49.19
N HIS A 479 9.92 10.40 49.68
CA HIS A 479 8.76 10.55 50.57
C HIS A 479 7.42 10.33 49.85
N ASN A 480 7.43 10.26 48.51
CA ASN A 480 6.23 9.98 47.74
C ASN A 480 5.84 8.50 47.88
N GLY A 481 4.55 8.27 48.12
CA GLY A 481 3.99 6.93 48.23
C GLY A 481 4.05 6.12 46.91
N PRO A 482 3.79 4.80 46.98
CA PRO A 482 3.72 3.95 45.80
C PRO A 482 2.65 4.46 44.82
N ARG A 483 2.97 4.43 43.52
CA ARG A 483 2.07 4.83 42.44
C ARG A 483 1.54 3.61 41.71
N ARG A 484 0.23 3.60 41.47
CA ARG A 484 -0.43 2.53 40.70
C ARG A 484 -0.48 2.93 39.23
N ILE A 485 0.10 2.11 38.36
CA ILE A 485 0.12 2.29 36.91
C ILE A 485 -0.71 1.19 36.26
N LYS A 486 -1.59 1.58 35.34
CA LYS A 486 -2.33 0.64 34.50
C LYS A 486 -1.56 0.39 33.22
N HIS A 487 -1.27 -0.86 32.92
CA HIS A 487 -0.55 -1.28 31.73
C HIS A 487 -1.47 -2.09 30.83
N PHE A 488 -1.59 -1.69 29.58
CA PHE A 488 -2.47 -2.28 28.59
C PHE A 488 -1.64 -2.78 27.42
N GLN A 489 -1.71 -4.06 27.08
CA GLN A 489 -0.97 -4.65 25.96
C GLN A 489 -1.92 -5.22 24.93
N PHE A 490 -1.90 -4.68 23.71
CA PHE A 490 -2.66 -5.19 22.58
C PHE A 490 -1.86 -6.26 21.82
N LEU A 491 -2.40 -7.48 21.75
CA LEU A 491 -1.74 -8.67 21.18
C LEU A 491 -2.16 -8.92 19.72
N SER A 492 -3.37 -8.53 19.35
CA SER A 492 -3.98 -8.83 18.05
C SER A 492 -3.54 -7.89 16.91
N TRP A 493 -2.42 -7.17 17.08
CA TRP A 493 -1.76 -6.49 15.96
C TRP A 493 -0.79 -7.46 15.26
N PRO A 494 -1.07 -7.89 14.01
CA PRO A 494 -0.27 -8.95 13.39
C PRO A 494 1.12 -8.45 13.01
N ALA A 495 2.18 -9.19 13.38
CA ALA A 495 3.56 -8.81 13.06
C ALA A 495 3.83 -8.67 11.54
N VAL A 496 3.11 -9.46 10.71
CA VAL A 496 3.25 -9.46 9.25
C VAL A 496 2.34 -8.46 8.54
N ARG A 497 1.40 -7.81 9.26
CA ARG A 497 0.47 -6.84 8.66
C ARG A 497 0.81 -5.43 9.10
N ILE A 498 0.45 -4.50 8.22
CA ILE A 498 0.57 -3.07 8.47
C ILE A 498 -0.49 -2.67 9.52
N THR A 499 -1.75 -3.08 9.32
CA THR A 499 -2.89 -2.75 10.20
C THR A 499 -3.71 -3.99 10.62
N PRO A 500 -4.46 -3.93 11.73
CA PRO A 500 -5.43 -4.96 12.10
C PRO A 500 -6.52 -5.13 11.03
N CYS A 501 -6.94 -6.38 10.76
CA CYS A 501 -7.97 -6.65 9.74
C CYS A 501 -9.38 -6.22 10.16
N CYS A 502 -9.60 -5.98 11.46
CA CYS A 502 -10.90 -5.67 12.01
C CYS A 502 -10.77 -4.52 13.04
N PRO A 503 -11.26 -3.31 12.74
CA PRO A 503 -11.17 -2.17 13.64
C PRO A 503 -11.84 -2.38 15.00
N ILE A 504 -12.89 -3.21 15.07
CA ILE A 504 -13.71 -3.37 16.28
C ILE A 504 -12.92 -3.90 17.49
N VAL A 505 -12.00 -4.83 17.28
CA VAL A 505 -11.18 -5.43 18.35
C VAL A 505 -10.22 -4.37 18.92
N PHE A 506 -9.68 -3.53 18.05
CA PHE A 506 -8.85 -2.41 18.47
C PHE A 506 -9.67 -1.34 19.21
N LEU A 507 -10.89 -1.04 18.74
CA LEU A 507 -11.81 -0.13 19.45
C LEU A 507 -12.20 -0.64 20.84
N GLN A 508 -12.44 -1.95 21.00
CA GLN A 508 -12.70 -2.56 22.31
C GLN A 508 -11.52 -2.37 23.28
N PHE A 509 -10.30 -2.60 22.80
CA PHE A 509 -9.10 -2.32 23.56
C PHE A 509 -9.01 -0.84 23.96
N MET A 510 -9.23 0.09 23.03
CA MET A 510 -9.23 1.53 23.31
C MET A 510 -10.33 1.96 24.28
N ARG A 511 -11.51 1.31 24.26
CA ARG A 511 -12.57 1.53 25.26
C ARG A 511 -12.11 1.11 26.66
N ALA A 512 -11.42 -0.03 26.78
CA ALA A 512 -10.87 -0.49 28.05
C ALA A 512 -9.84 0.50 28.62
N VAL A 513 -8.95 1.02 27.76
CA VAL A 513 -7.99 2.07 28.15
C VAL A 513 -8.73 3.35 28.58
N ASN A 514 -9.65 3.85 27.76
CA ASN A 514 -10.39 5.07 28.05
C ASN A 514 -11.25 4.98 29.32
N LYS A 515 -11.86 3.81 29.62
CA LYS A 515 -12.59 3.55 30.88
C LYS A 515 -11.68 3.60 32.11
N SER A 516 -10.39 3.35 31.94
CA SER A 516 -9.38 3.51 33.01
C SER A 516 -9.04 4.97 33.25
N ILE A 517 -8.81 5.74 32.18
CA ILE A 517 -8.38 7.14 32.23
C ILE A 517 -9.48 8.05 32.80
N THR A 518 -10.74 7.85 32.41
CA THR A 518 -11.86 8.69 32.87
C THR A 518 -12.15 8.61 34.36
N LYS A 519 -11.55 7.67 35.09
CA LYS A 519 -11.63 7.60 36.56
C LYS A 519 -10.69 8.58 37.25
N SER A 520 -9.65 9.06 36.55
CA SER A 520 -8.69 10.02 37.10
C SER A 520 -9.26 11.44 36.98
N LYS A 521 -9.07 12.26 38.02
CA LYS A 521 -9.50 13.68 38.02
C LYS A 521 -8.48 14.61 37.37
N VAL A 522 -7.26 14.13 37.15
CA VAL A 522 -6.13 14.89 36.60
C VAL A 522 -5.74 14.26 35.27
N VAL A 523 -5.49 15.10 34.26
CA VAL A 523 -5.03 14.65 32.95
C VAL A 523 -3.52 14.42 33.03
N HIS A 524 -3.10 13.18 32.84
CA HIS A 524 -1.70 12.78 32.75
C HIS A 524 -1.39 12.22 31.35
N PRO A 525 -0.16 12.39 30.83
CA PRO A 525 0.21 11.85 29.54
C PRO A 525 0.06 10.33 29.50
N LEU A 526 -0.50 9.83 28.42
CA LEU A 526 -0.58 8.40 28.12
C LEU A 526 0.71 7.97 27.42
N VAL A 527 1.49 7.08 28.03
CA VAL A 527 2.65 6.49 27.36
C VAL A 527 2.16 5.43 26.40
N ILE A 528 2.49 5.56 25.11
CA ILE A 528 2.17 4.58 24.08
C ILE A 528 3.47 4.13 23.43
N HIS A 529 3.70 2.82 23.35
CA HIS A 529 4.84 2.27 22.65
C HIS A 529 4.48 1.08 21.77
N GLY A 530 5.29 0.92 20.74
CA GLY A 530 5.44 -0.29 19.95
C GLY A 530 6.91 -0.43 19.62
N THR A 531 7.29 -1.28 18.66
CA THR A 531 8.71 -1.53 18.35
C THR A 531 9.51 -0.26 18.09
N THR A 532 9.06 0.63 17.19
CA THR A 532 9.71 1.92 16.90
C THR A 532 9.13 3.09 17.70
N GLY A 533 7.92 2.95 18.24
CA GLY A 533 7.20 4.08 18.84
C GLY A 533 6.78 5.16 17.86
N THR A 534 6.59 4.83 16.57
CA THR A 534 6.16 5.79 15.54
C THR A 534 4.89 5.32 14.81
N GLY A 535 4.91 4.15 14.15
CA GLY A 535 3.78 3.63 13.36
C GLY A 535 2.54 3.29 14.21
N ARG A 536 2.51 2.10 14.82
CA ARG A 536 1.36 1.63 15.64
C ARG A 536 0.98 2.61 16.76
N ALA A 537 1.99 3.21 17.40
CA ALA A 537 1.80 4.17 18.47
C ALA A 537 1.16 5.48 17.98
N GLY A 538 1.58 5.99 16.81
CA GLY A 538 0.99 7.16 16.17
C GLY A 538 -0.44 6.91 15.69
N ILE A 539 -0.72 5.72 15.14
CA ILE A 539 -2.08 5.31 14.77
C ILE A 539 -3.01 5.31 15.98
N TYR A 540 -2.58 4.75 17.11
CA TYR A 540 -3.36 4.78 18.35
C TYR A 540 -3.65 6.22 18.78
N ALA A 541 -2.63 7.09 18.82
CA ALA A 541 -2.80 8.49 19.20
C ALA A 541 -3.79 9.21 18.29
N CYS A 542 -3.67 9.05 16.96
CA CYS A 542 -4.61 9.63 16.00
C CYS A 542 -6.05 9.17 16.25
N ILE A 543 -6.25 7.86 16.41
CA ILE A 543 -7.60 7.30 16.65
C ILE A 543 -8.14 7.81 17.98
N ASP A 544 -7.37 7.79 19.07
CA ASP A 544 -7.84 8.24 20.38
C ASP A 544 -8.24 9.73 20.36
N THR A 545 -7.44 10.56 19.69
CA THR A 545 -7.77 11.97 19.42
C THR A 545 -9.12 12.08 18.71
N GLN A 546 -9.36 11.30 17.64
CA GLN A 546 -10.65 11.31 16.95
C GLN A 546 -11.79 10.83 17.84
N LEU A 547 -11.58 9.79 18.66
CA LEU A 547 -12.63 9.29 19.57
C LEU A 547 -13.03 10.34 20.61
N ARG A 548 -12.08 11.11 21.14
CA ARG A 548 -12.35 12.23 22.05
C ARG A 548 -13.04 13.37 21.32
N ARG A 549 -12.60 13.68 20.11
CA ARG A 549 -13.18 14.72 19.24
C ARG A 549 -14.63 14.44 18.90
N ILE A 550 -14.95 13.25 18.41
CA ILE A 550 -16.33 12.80 18.13
C ILE A 550 -17.22 12.94 19.37
N ARG A 551 -16.71 12.60 20.57
CA ARG A 551 -17.48 12.72 21.82
C ARG A 551 -17.76 14.16 22.26
N LYS A 552 -16.84 15.08 21.99
CA LYS A 552 -16.88 16.46 22.53
C LYS A 552 -17.35 17.50 21.52
N GLN A 553 -17.06 17.30 20.24
CA GLN A 553 -17.30 18.26 19.15
C GLN A 553 -18.18 17.69 18.03
N SER A 554 -18.45 16.38 18.01
CA SER A 554 -19.25 15.72 16.97
C SER A 554 -18.72 15.95 15.55
N ASP A 555 -17.41 15.95 15.39
CA ASP A 555 -16.68 16.03 14.13
C ASP A 555 -15.44 15.10 14.16
N VAL A 556 -14.77 14.99 13.01
CA VAL A 556 -13.57 14.19 12.78
C VAL A 556 -12.59 14.99 11.94
N ASN A 557 -11.31 15.01 12.34
CA ASN A 557 -10.22 15.62 11.58
C ASN A 557 -8.98 14.71 11.63
N VAL A 558 -8.95 13.70 10.76
CA VAL A 558 -7.82 12.75 10.71
C VAL A 558 -6.57 13.42 10.16
N TYR A 559 -6.71 14.33 9.19
CA TYR A 559 -5.60 15.09 8.61
C TYR A 559 -4.77 15.80 9.68
N GLU A 560 -5.44 16.63 10.49
CA GLU A 560 -4.83 17.41 11.57
C GLU A 560 -4.13 16.51 12.58
N ALA A 561 -4.79 15.44 13.06
CA ALA A 561 -4.17 14.55 14.02
C ALA A 561 -2.91 13.83 13.48
N VAL A 562 -2.89 13.48 12.19
CA VAL A 562 -1.71 12.87 11.56
C VAL A 562 -0.60 13.90 11.38
N LEU A 563 -0.93 15.14 11.03
CA LEU A 563 0.05 16.23 10.99
C LEU A 563 0.65 16.51 12.37
N ASP A 564 -0.15 16.54 13.43
CA ASP A 564 0.32 16.72 14.80
C ASP A 564 1.31 15.64 15.21
N VAL A 565 0.98 14.37 14.92
CA VAL A 565 1.88 13.24 15.15
C VAL A 565 3.15 13.40 14.32
N ARG A 566 3.07 13.64 13.02
CA ARG A 566 4.26 13.76 12.15
C ARG A 566 5.14 14.95 12.49
N SER A 567 4.55 16.04 12.94
CA SER A 567 5.28 17.25 13.32
C SER A 567 6.08 17.04 14.60
N THR A 568 5.62 16.19 15.51
CA THR A 568 6.26 15.97 16.82
C THR A 568 7.01 14.65 16.94
N ARG A 569 6.69 13.66 16.11
CA ARG A 569 7.32 12.34 16.07
C ARG A 569 7.59 11.92 14.62
N TRP A 570 8.85 11.67 14.32
CA TRP A 570 9.29 11.27 12.97
C TRP A 570 8.49 10.09 12.42
N ASP A 571 8.00 10.22 11.18
CA ASP A 571 7.44 9.12 10.40
C ASP A 571 6.32 8.36 11.13
N GLY A 572 5.47 9.10 11.85
CA GLY A 572 4.20 8.59 12.35
C GLY A 572 3.19 8.46 11.21
N VAL A 573 2.45 7.35 11.20
CA VAL A 573 1.53 6.96 10.11
C VAL A 573 2.25 6.93 8.76
N LYS A 574 2.94 5.82 8.50
CA LYS A 574 3.96 5.63 7.44
C LYS A 574 3.40 5.28 6.07
N THR A 575 2.19 4.73 6.02
CA THR A 575 1.62 4.24 4.76
C THR A 575 0.19 4.72 4.59
N LEU A 576 -0.26 4.74 3.34
CA LEU A 576 -1.65 5.03 2.99
C LEU A 576 -2.62 4.07 3.70
N ASP A 577 -2.26 2.79 3.85
CA ASP A 577 -3.09 1.81 4.55
C ASP A 577 -3.29 2.15 6.03
N GLU A 578 -2.26 2.67 6.71
CA GLU A 578 -2.37 3.14 8.11
C GLU A 578 -3.29 4.35 8.20
N TYR A 579 -3.19 5.27 7.24
CA TYR A 579 -4.03 6.45 7.15
C TYR A 579 -5.52 6.13 6.88
N ILE A 580 -5.78 5.21 5.95
CA ILE A 580 -7.13 4.68 5.68
C ILE A 580 -7.66 3.95 6.91
N PHE A 581 -6.83 3.18 7.61
CA PHE A 581 -7.25 2.45 8.81
C PHE A 581 -7.71 3.39 9.94
N ILE A 582 -7.08 4.56 10.10
CA ILE A 582 -7.54 5.57 11.08
C ILE A 582 -8.96 6.05 10.73
N HIS A 583 -9.22 6.35 9.44
CA HIS A 583 -10.54 6.73 8.96
C HIS A 583 -11.57 5.62 9.16
N ASP A 584 -11.25 4.40 8.73
CA ASP A 584 -12.13 3.24 8.87
C ASP A 584 -12.44 2.96 10.34
N THR A 585 -11.48 3.16 11.24
CA THR A 585 -11.68 2.98 12.68
C THR A 585 -12.54 4.08 13.29
N ALA A 586 -12.36 5.34 12.89
CA ALA A 586 -13.22 6.45 13.30
C ALA A 586 -14.66 6.27 12.78
N LEU A 587 -14.82 5.80 11.54
CA LEU A 587 -16.12 5.52 10.96
C LEU A 587 -16.81 4.36 11.68
N GLU A 588 -16.09 3.26 11.91
CA GLU A 588 -16.59 2.13 12.69
C GLU A 588 -17.04 2.59 14.09
N TRP A 589 -16.28 3.49 14.73
CA TRP A 589 -16.70 4.08 15.99
C TRP A 589 -18.02 4.83 15.88
N ILE A 590 -18.19 5.70 14.89
CA ILE A 590 -19.42 6.49 14.67
C ILE A 590 -20.62 5.58 14.39
N LEU A 591 -20.46 4.60 13.50
CA LEU A 591 -21.52 3.66 13.13
C LEU A 591 -21.91 2.76 14.31
N LYS A 592 -20.94 2.39 15.15
CA LYS A 592 -21.13 1.43 16.25
C LYS A 592 -21.23 2.09 17.63
N LYS A 593 -21.23 3.42 17.74
CA LYS A 593 -21.32 4.12 19.05
C LYS A 593 -22.60 3.78 19.82
N LYS A 594 -23.65 3.36 19.10
CA LYS A 594 -24.92 2.91 19.67
C LYS A 594 -24.92 1.43 20.06
N ILE A 595 -23.99 0.62 19.54
CA ILE A 595 -23.81 -0.78 19.94
C ILE A 595 -23.05 -0.78 21.25
N ARG A 596 -23.73 -1.18 22.33
CA ARG A 596 -23.22 -1.08 23.70
C ARG A 596 -22.65 -2.43 24.16
N ASP A 597 -21.46 -2.38 24.74
CA ASP A 597 -21.06 -3.41 25.69
C ASP A 597 -21.97 -3.26 26.92
N ILE A 598 -22.76 -4.28 27.24
CA ILE A 598 -23.71 -4.26 28.35
C ILE A 598 -23.14 -5.13 29.45
N ASP A 599 -22.85 -4.52 30.60
CA ASP A 599 -22.44 -5.29 31.78
C ASP A 599 -23.60 -6.22 32.18
N VAL A 600 -23.28 -7.46 32.55
CA VAL A 600 -24.27 -8.55 32.82
C VAL A 600 -25.35 -8.12 33.80
N GLU A 601 -25.01 -7.27 34.77
CA GLU A 601 -25.93 -6.70 35.77
C GLU A 601 -27.05 -5.87 35.15
N TYR A 602 -26.78 -5.15 34.05
CA TYR A 602 -27.75 -4.30 33.36
C TYR A 602 -28.45 -5.01 32.18
N LEU A 603 -28.03 -6.22 31.85
CA LEU A 603 -28.59 -6.99 30.74
C LEU A 603 -30.11 -7.21 30.87
N PRO A 604 -30.67 -7.56 32.05
CA PRO A 604 -32.12 -7.72 32.19
C PRO A 604 -32.90 -6.44 31.87
N HIS A 605 -32.43 -5.28 32.37
CA HIS A 605 -33.04 -3.98 32.12
C HIS A 605 -32.90 -3.56 30.65
N TYR A 606 -31.78 -3.89 30.02
CA TYR A 606 -31.58 -3.66 28.59
C TYR A 606 -32.61 -4.44 27.76
N ILE A 607 -32.76 -5.75 28.00
CA ILE A 607 -33.72 -6.60 27.31
C ILE A 607 -35.15 -6.09 27.51
N GLU A 608 -35.50 -5.68 28.73
CA GLU A 608 -36.81 -5.09 29.03
C GLU A 608 -37.08 -3.82 28.21
N ASN A 609 -36.08 -2.94 28.08
CA ASN A 609 -36.20 -1.71 27.30
C ASN A 609 -36.30 -1.98 25.80
N ILE A 610 -35.56 -2.97 25.27
CA ILE A 610 -35.72 -3.41 23.88
C ILE A 610 -37.16 -3.85 23.62
N ASN A 611 -37.70 -4.70 24.49
CA ASN A 611 -39.05 -5.25 24.34
C ASN A 611 -40.14 -4.15 24.38
N LYS A 612 -39.90 -3.03 25.07
CA LYS A 612 -40.83 -1.89 25.15
C LYS A 612 -40.73 -0.91 23.96
N SER A 613 -39.62 -0.86 23.23
CA SER A 613 -39.26 0.26 22.34
C SER A 613 -39.46 -0.03 20.84
N ALA A 614 -40.46 -0.82 20.45
CA ALA A 614 -40.56 -1.41 19.10
C ALA A 614 -39.32 -2.27 18.78
N PRO A 615 -39.22 -3.49 19.37
CA PRO A 615 -38.04 -4.34 19.30
C PRO A 615 -37.55 -4.57 17.86
N ASP A 616 -38.45 -4.67 16.90
CA ASP A 616 -38.12 -4.87 15.49
C ASP A 616 -37.31 -3.71 14.91
N GLU A 617 -37.59 -2.45 15.27
CA GLU A 617 -36.88 -1.29 14.73
C GLU A 617 -35.46 -1.18 15.30
N LEU A 618 -35.29 -1.45 16.59
CA LEU A 618 -33.98 -1.45 17.25
C LEU A 618 -33.12 -2.62 16.75
N PHE A 619 -33.65 -3.85 16.74
CA PHE A 619 -32.92 -5.02 16.25
C PHE A 619 -32.62 -4.91 14.75
N THR A 620 -33.55 -4.39 13.95
CA THR A 620 -33.30 -4.12 12.53
C THR A 620 -32.22 -3.06 12.36
N THR A 621 -32.24 -2.01 13.17
CA THR A 621 -31.19 -0.98 13.15
C THR A 621 -29.82 -1.55 13.53
N GLU A 622 -29.72 -2.31 14.62
CA GLU A 622 -28.48 -2.98 15.03
C GLU A 622 -27.99 -4.00 13.99
N TYR A 623 -28.90 -4.81 13.43
CA TYR A 623 -28.61 -5.75 12.36
C TYR A 623 -28.11 -5.05 11.09
N ASN A 624 -28.76 -3.95 10.69
CA ASN A 624 -28.33 -3.15 9.55
C ASN A 624 -26.95 -2.53 9.79
N PHE A 625 -26.66 -2.10 11.02
CA PHE A 625 -25.30 -1.67 11.37
C PHE A 625 -24.29 -2.81 11.27
N LEU A 626 -24.61 -4.02 11.71
CA LEU A 626 -23.76 -5.21 11.53
C LEU A 626 -23.54 -5.54 10.04
N ALA A 627 -24.58 -5.42 9.21
CA ALA A 627 -24.48 -5.62 7.76
C ALA A 627 -23.69 -4.53 7.04
N ALA A 628 -23.70 -3.29 7.56
CA ALA A 628 -22.95 -2.15 7.03
C ALA A 628 -21.44 -2.18 7.34
N THR A 629 -20.91 -3.30 7.88
CA THR A 629 -19.49 -3.43 8.24
C THR A 629 -18.60 -3.03 7.06
N VAL A 630 -17.64 -2.14 7.34
CA VAL A 630 -16.63 -1.74 6.37
C VAL A 630 -15.81 -2.99 6.03
N VAL A 631 -16.07 -3.60 4.88
CA VAL A 631 -15.17 -4.61 4.31
C VAL A 631 -13.86 -3.89 4.02
N SER A 632 -12.90 -4.04 4.93
CA SER A 632 -11.57 -3.47 4.75
C SER A 632 -11.01 -3.98 3.43
N ALA A 633 -10.37 -3.09 2.65
CA ALA A 633 -9.70 -3.43 1.38
C ALA A 633 -8.68 -4.59 1.52
N THR A 634 -8.33 -4.95 2.76
CA THR A 634 -7.40 -6.02 3.11
C THR A 634 -8.04 -7.42 3.20
N GLN A 635 -9.38 -7.53 3.17
CA GLN A 635 -10.12 -8.80 3.27
C GLN A 635 -10.37 -9.42 1.89
N LYS A 636 -9.33 -10.04 1.33
CA LYS A 636 -9.38 -10.72 0.03
C LYS A 636 -9.96 -12.13 0.13
N MET A 637 -10.52 -12.63 -0.97
CA MET A 637 -11.03 -14.01 -1.12
C MET A 637 -10.44 -14.67 -2.38
N ASP A 638 -9.23 -14.26 -2.78
CA ASP A 638 -8.62 -14.62 -4.06
C ASP A 638 -8.41 -16.14 -4.14
N VAL A 639 -7.94 -16.78 -3.06
CA VAL A 639 -7.70 -18.22 -3.04
C VAL A 639 -9.01 -19.00 -3.19
N ALA A 640 -10.07 -18.57 -2.51
CA ALA A 640 -11.39 -19.19 -2.63
C ALA A 640 -12.01 -18.98 -4.02
N ASN A 641 -11.65 -17.89 -4.72
CA ASN A 641 -12.13 -17.55 -6.06
C ASN A 641 -11.30 -18.17 -7.20
N GLN A 642 -10.15 -18.78 -6.91
CA GLN A 642 -9.36 -19.49 -7.93
C GLN A 642 -10.21 -20.55 -8.64
N PRO A 643 -10.10 -20.69 -9.98
CA PRO A 643 -10.90 -21.65 -10.74
C PRO A 643 -10.86 -23.09 -10.18
N CYS A 644 -9.68 -23.54 -9.74
CA CYS A 644 -9.48 -24.87 -9.15
C CYS A 644 -10.11 -25.07 -7.76
N ASN A 645 -10.52 -24.00 -7.09
CA ASN A 645 -11.15 -24.03 -5.77
C ASN A 645 -12.64 -23.71 -5.82
N LYS A 646 -13.18 -23.21 -6.95
CA LYS A 646 -14.59 -22.83 -7.06
C LYS A 646 -15.54 -23.98 -6.71
N SER A 647 -15.28 -25.18 -7.22
CA SER A 647 -16.09 -26.38 -6.95
C SER A 647 -16.02 -26.87 -5.50
N LYS A 648 -15.06 -26.37 -4.70
CA LYS A 648 -14.91 -26.71 -3.29
C LYS A 648 -15.78 -25.82 -2.38
N ASN A 649 -16.36 -24.75 -2.92
CA ASN A 649 -17.28 -23.87 -2.20
C ASN A 649 -18.71 -24.35 -2.40
N ARG A 650 -19.43 -24.68 -1.32
CA ARG A 650 -20.85 -25.09 -1.40
C ARG A 650 -21.77 -23.97 -1.92
N TYR A 651 -21.47 -22.73 -1.56
CA TYR A 651 -22.21 -21.54 -1.98
C TYR A 651 -21.23 -20.49 -2.52
N ASP A 652 -21.55 -19.88 -3.66
CA ASP A 652 -20.70 -18.86 -4.27
C ASP A 652 -20.57 -17.57 -3.45
N THR A 653 -21.55 -17.32 -2.58
CA THR A 653 -21.61 -16.15 -1.69
C THR A 653 -20.92 -16.38 -0.33
N VAL A 654 -20.55 -17.63 0.00
CA VAL A 654 -19.95 -17.98 1.30
C VAL A 654 -18.55 -18.51 1.07
N LYS A 655 -17.55 -17.63 1.21
CA LYS A 655 -16.14 -17.93 0.98
C LYS A 655 -15.30 -17.46 2.15
N PRO A 656 -14.25 -18.21 2.53
CA PRO A 656 -13.33 -17.76 3.57
C PRO A 656 -12.44 -16.63 3.05
N PHE A 657 -12.10 -15.68 3.91
CA PHE A 657 -11.07 -14.70 3.61
C PHE A 657 -9.69 -15.36 3.57
N ASP A 658 -8.81 -14.86 2.71
CA ASP A 658 -7.47 -15.41 2.52
C ASP A 658 -6.60 -15.32 3.79
N ASN A 659 -6.91 -14.36 4.65
CA ASN A 659 -6.16 -14.06 5.86
C ASN A 659 -6.43 -15.05 7.01
N ASN A 660 -7.63 -15.62 7.10
CA ASN A 660 -8.06 -16.47 8.20
C ASN A 660 -8.57 -17.86 7.74
N ARG A 661 -8.52 -18.16 6.44
CA ARG A 661 -8.79 -19.52 5.96
C ARG A 661 -7.83 -20.53 6.60
N VAL A 662 -8.35 -21.72 6.87
CA VAL A 662 -7.52 -22.86 7.28
C VAL A 662 -6.65 -23.28 6.07
N LYS A 663 -5.33 -23.30 6.27
CA LYS A 663 -4.37 -23.67 5.22
C LYS A 663 -4.05 -25.15 5.33
N LEU A 664 -4.36 -25.90 4.28
CA LEU A 664 -4.00 -27.32 4.19
C LEU A 664 -2.51 -27.47 3.81
N THR A 665 -1.88 -28.52 4.31
CA THR A 665 -0.53 -28.92 3.88
C THR A 665 -0.56 -29.29 2.41
N LYS A 666 0.43 -28.82 1.64
CA LYS A 666 0.58 -29.22 0.23
C LYS A 666 0.83 -30.72 0.21
N LEU A 667 -0.01 -31.48 -0.50
CA LEU A 667 0.28 -32.86 -0.82
C LEU A 667 1.52 -32.86 -1.71
N ILE A 668 2.64 -33.34 -1.17
CA ILE A 668 3.80 -33.71 -1.96
C ILE A 668 3.42 -35.08 -2.51
N ASN A 669 3.17 -35.18 -3.82
CA ASN A 669 3.04 -36.50 -4.44
C ASN A 669 4.39 -37.20 -4.24
N THR A 670 4.43 -38.12 -3.28
CA THR A 670 5.42 -39.20 -3.25
C THR A 670 4.93 -40.25 -4.23
N GLU A 671 5.22 -40.02 -5.51
CA GLU A 671 5.27 -41.07 -6.53
C GLU A 671 6.70 -41.15 -7.07
#